data_AF-B8C266-F1
#
_entry.id   AF-B8C266-F1
#
_cell.length_a   1.000
_cell.length_b   1.000
_cell.length_c   1.000
_cell.angle_alpha   90.00
_cell.angle_beta   90.00
_cell.angle_gamma   90.00
#
_symmetry.space_group_name_H-M   'P 1'
#
loop_
_entity.id
_entity.type
_entity.pdbx_description
1 polymer ?
#
loop_
_entity_poly.entity_id
_entity_poly.type
_entity_poly.pdbx_seq_one_letter_code
_entity_poly.pdbx_strand_id
1 'polypeptide(L)'
;MLRHCLQVARRQRFHRSWSSLATRSDMSPHVYGQQRHQLQSNKLQPAIPKRYFGISRHLDPLAPVLDDDDSEDLITTIPEKKVYTADDLEYEEIKGSNNAMSRKMNEGEMHWGDGDDSDDDDDEFSNMFGLSNDDNDDNKKHPLSEQDELSIQDKAYAEKQAMIKAELDKRTGRLWTDEWVIPDEEWMSTDTWDDIEEWRPELATRKSLESVKVFDGGVPTLQQLSNLPLPASLPPHPGHGSPSIHASHRKRQIQRRLQTSIQLSIHDDLQKILKMTSWEEKQEGVDGLFEVIEERVREREPILGKLPDFKNMVEDGLEQVLRMVQSRMRGAAAAAATANDDVGGVESSAGEVAKATNTDDITDVMGVKKETSVPIFMDLLAVKSGDSNGDKASPSLSNFFTKSNDGGVPNLVYPLKVHHDEGVGRMVEEWELAANKETKRIMMRDAMKEIASKVVESANCCGGDVSDDMKGAAKVFVVGKRGVGKTAALAGLVASARVSGHIVAYLPDGDRLRKHGFYVEPCSQRKGLYNLPEIAKEFCEQLLTSHGGDLDKMIASKEVMKGYLTSDQITRVFTRAHNTDDDAGDTTNTDAATTELSLSKLLEVGSGSSSLSSGCYSTVISALMNQRDKPFTVVMDEFNCYYDHGHYFHMDYDEHVRKAIPLNKITVFKPFIDAMGLYPSEAGNDITSDGATEQSQALMKWGSLIVATSESRAVRRSFTQALTESARAQSQDEKHPTHVVDIRRFSDIEVQHILYNFEITGIGRLRFDRGDTALNPEEVEYLRMVSGGLGQPLLDACMIPY
;
A
#
# COMPACT_ATOMS: atom_id res chain seq x y z
N MET A 1 35.36 -10.75 -38.99
CA MET A 1 36.24 -9.59 -38.80
C MET A 1 35.77 -8.59 -37.74
N LEU A 2 34.47 -8.25 -37.57
CA LEU A 2 34.00 -7.47 -36.40
C LEU A 2 34.38 -8.07 -35.02
N ARG A 3 34.52 -9.41 -34.97
CA ARG A 3 35.10 -10.12 -33.81
C ARG A 3 36.49 -9.64 -33.41
N HIS A 4 37.31 -9.17 -34.36
CA HIS A 4 38.69 -8.81 -34.13
C HIS A 4 38.82 -7.43 -33.45
N CYS A 5 37.92 -6.49 -33.74
CA CYS A 5 37.86 -5.20 -33.05
C CYS A 5 37.29 -5.36 -31.63
N LEU A 6 36.26 -6.19 -31.45
CA LEU A 6 35.70 -6.51 -30.12
C LEU A 6 36.65 -7.31 -29.22
N GLN A 7 37.56 -8.10 -29.79
CA GLN A 7 38.58 -8.85 -29.04
C GLN A 7 39.71 -7.97 -28.50
N VAL A 8 40.00 -6.83 -29.12
CA VAL A 8 41.04 -5.91 -28.66
C VAL A 8 40.59 -5.15 -27.41
N ALA A 9 39.30 -4.77 -27.31
CA ALA A 9 38.73 -4.13 -26.12
C ALA A 9 38.55 -5.09 -24.91
N ARG A 10 38.36 -6.39 -25.16
CA ARG A 10 38.12 -7.40 -24.10
C ARG A 10 39.36 -7.84 -23.32
N ARG A 11 40.57 -7.58 -23.83
CA ARG A 11 41.82 -8.11 -23.25
C ARG A 11 42.36 -7.34 -22.03
N GLN A 12 41.78 -6.19 -21.68
CA GLN A 12 42.25 -5.38 -20.54
C GLN A 12 41.47 -5.57 -19.21
N ARG A 13 40.35 -6.31 -19.17
CA ARG A 13 39.49 -6.40 -17.97
C ARG A 13 39.35 -7.78 -17.30
N PHE A 14 39.95 -8.84 -17.82
CA PHE A 14 39.83 -10.19 -17.24
C PHE A 14 41.12 -10.63 -16.52
N HIS A 15 41.45 -9.99 -15.40
CA HIS A 15 42.39 -10.53 -14.41
C HIS A 15 41.98 -10.07 -13.01
N ARG A 16 40.82 -10.51 -12.54
CA ARG A 16 40.48 -10.59 -11.10
C ARG A 16 39.14 -11.31 -10.94
N SER A 17 39.10 -12.18 -9.94
CA SER A 17 37.98 -13.02 -9.52
C SER A 17 37.77 -14.28 -10.37
N TRP A 18 38.18 -15.41 -9.80
CA TRP A 18 37.35 -16.61 -9.62
C TRP A 18 38.12 -17.60 -8.74
N SER A 19 37.73 -17.70 -7.47
CA SER A 19 38.07 -18.84 -6.62
C SER A 19 37.05 -18.98 -5.49
N SER A 20 36.30 -20.09 -5.54
CA SER A 20 35.83 -20.94 -4.42
C SER A 20 34.34 -21.28 -4.50
N LEU A 21 34.03 -22.52 -4.87
CA LEU A 21 32.77 -23.17 -4.55
C LEU A 21 32.93 -24.69 -4.63
N ALA A 22 32.78 -25.34 -3.46
CA ALA A 22 32.56 -26.77 -3.17
C ALA A 22 32.83 -26.92 -1.65
N THR A 23 32.09 -27.62 -0.78
CA THR A 23 31.11 -28.71 -0.91
C THR A 23 30.56 -29.07 0.49
N ARG A 24 29.37 -29.72 0.53
CA ARG A 24 28.89 -30.77 1.49
C ARG A 24 28.54 -30.35 2.93
N SER A 25 27.66 -31.01 3.70
CA SER A 25 26.57 -32.01 3.54
C SER A 25 26.09 -32.37 4.96
N ASP A 26 24.77 -32.54 5.14
CA ASP A 26 24.01 -33.39 6.10
C ASP A 26 24.45 -33.55 7.58
N MET A 27 23.50 -33.37 8.52
CA MET A 27 22.95 -34.42 9.40
C MET A 27 21.97 -33.84 10.46
N SER A 28 20.80 -34.46 10.61
CA SER A 28 19.97 -34.48 11.84
C SER A 28 20.15 -35.87 12.51
N PRO A 29 19.65 -36.22 13.74
CA PRO A 29 18.23 -36.13 14.16
C PRO A 29 17.89 -36.09 15.69
N HIS A 30 16.57 -36.11 15.97
CA HIS A 30 15.81 -36.64 17.15
C HIS A 30 15.80 -35.90 18.50
N VAL A 31 14.65 -35.46 19.07
CA VAL A 31 13.38 -36.08 19.57
C VAL A 31 13.43 -36.55 21.04
N TYR A 32 12.47 -36.07 21.86
CA TYR A 32 11.72 -36.64 23.02
C TYR A 32 11.33 -35.48 23.98
N GLY A 33 10.17 -35.34 24.63
CA GLY A 33 8.92 -36.10 24.76
C GLY A 33 8.12 -35.62 26.00
N GLN A 34 6.76 -35.77 25.95
CA GLN A 34 5.78 -36.00 27.05
C GLN A 34 5.57 -34.95 28.18
N GLN A 35 4.37 -34.34 28.35
CA GLN A 35 3.06 -34.80 28.90
C GLN A 35 2.92 -34.83 30.45
N ARG A 36 1.91 -34.11 30.99
CA ARG A 36 0.82 -34.53 31.94
C ARG A 36 0.14 -33.32 32.66
N HIS A 37 -1.20 -33.14 32.55
CA HIS A 37 -2.30 -33.38 33.55
C HIS A 37 -2.24 -32.52 34.84
N GLN A 38 -3.29 -31.99 35.51
CA GLN A 38 -4.75 -32.20 35.55
C GLN A 38 -5.45 -31.10 36.42
N LEU A 39 -6.68 -30.74 36.04
CA LEU A 39 -7.94 -30.41 36.79
C LEU A 39 -7.96 -29.77 38.20
N GLN A 40 -8.85 -28.76 38.37
CA GLN A 40 -9.99 -28.62 39.34
C GLN A 40 -10.55 -27.17 39.28
N SER A 41 -11.74 -26.89 38.72
CA SER A 41 -13.10 -26.77 39.31
C SER A 41 -13.28 -25.85 40.55
N ASN A 42 -13.99 -24.71 40.40
CA ASN A 42 -15.30 -24.47 41.07
C ASN A 42 -15.95 -23.11 40.71
N LYS A 43 -17.29 -23.10 40.87
CA LYS A 43 -18.30 -22.10 40.48
C LYS A 43 -18.39 -20.90 41.44
N LEU A 44 -18.93 -19.76 40.96
CA LEU A 44 -20.09 -19.04 41.57
C LEU A 44 -20.58 -17.86 40.68
N GLN A 45 -21.85 -17.49 40.88
CA GLN A 45 -22.71 -16.61 40.05
C GLN A 45 -22.57 -15.10 40.32
N PRO A 46 -23.06 -14.21 39.43
CA PRO A 46 -22.78 -12.78 39.46
C PRO A 46 -23.87 -11.91 40.12
N ALA A 47 -23.46 -10.71 40.57
CA ALA A 47 -24.33 -9.63 40.99
C ALA A 47 -24.31 -8.48 39.97
N ILE A 48 -25.51 -7.93 39.67
CA ILE A 48 -25.78 -6.79 38.80
C ILE A 48 -25.71 -5.50 39.66
N PRO A 49 -25.15 -4.37 39.16
CA PRO A 49 -26.05 -3.24 38.85
C PRO A 49 -25.65 -2.31 37.69
N LYS A 50 -26.67 -1.98 36.90
CA LYS A 50 -27.16 -0.67 36.45
C LYS A 50 -26.18 0.40 35.94
N ARG A 51 -26.41 0.72 34.66
CA ARG A 51 -26.06 1.94 33.91
C ARG A 51 -26.44 3.24 34.64
N TYR A 52 -25.57 4.24 34.52
CA TYR A 52 -25.95 5.65 34.41
C TYR A 52 -25.22 6.28 33.21
N PHE A 53 -26.00 6.87 32.32
CA PHE A 53 -25.53 7.80 31.28
C PHE A 53 -25.38 9.18 31.93
N GLY A 54 -24.25 9.82 31.72
CA GLY A 54 -23.99 11.20 32.13
C GLY A 54 -23.22 11.93 31.03
N ILE A 55 -23.92 12.81 30.33
CA ILE A 55 -23.41 13.79 29.37
C ILE A 55 -23.01 15.05 30.16
N SER A 56 -21.76 15.52 30.05
CA SER A 56 -21.34 16.95 30.13
C SER A 56 -19.82 17.00 29.93
N ARG A 57 -19.24 17.60 28.88
CA ARG A 57 -19.01 19.05 28.62
C ARG A 57 -18.43 19.83 29.81
N HIS A 58 -17.17 20.26 29.60
CA HIS A 58 -16.46 21.44 30.10
C HIS A 58 -16.47 21.75 31.61
N LEU A 59 -15.30 21.67 32.24
CA LEU A 59 -14.53 22.83 32.73
C LEU A 59 -13.34 22.36 33.60
N ASP A 60 -12.16 22.91 33.30
CA ASP A 60 -11.05 23.10 34.24
C ASP A 60 -11.53 23.96 35.43
N PRO A 61 -11.03 23.80 36.67
CA PRO A 61 -9.79 24.51 36.98
C PRO A 61 -8.88 23.92 38.09
N LEU A 62 -7.61 24.28 37.97
CA LEU A 62 -6.59 24.33 39.02
C LEU A 62 -6.95 25.34 40.14
N ALA A 63 -6.86 24.92 41.41
CA ALA A 63 -6.15 25.60 42.52
C ALA A 63 -6.48 24.97 43.89
N PRO A 64 -5.55 24.96 44.86
CA PRO A 64 -5.62 24.19 46.11
C PRO A 64 -6.23 24.99 47.27
N VAL A 65 -6.83 24.29 48.24
CA VAL A 65 -7.21 24.84 49.55
C VAL A 65 -6.65 23.94 50.64
N LEU A 66 -5.92 24.56 51.57
CA LEU A 66 -5.33 24.00 52.78
C LEU A 66 -6.37 23.92 53.92
N ASP A 67 -6.23 22.85 54.71
CA ASP A 67 -6.36 22.68 56.17
C ASP A 67 -7.53 23.34 56.95
N ASP A 68 -8.33 22.53 57.65
CA ASP A 68 -8.21 22.35 59.11
C ASP A 68 -9.24 21.34 59.69
N ASP A 69 -8.69 20.40 60.45
CA ASP A 69 -9.13 19.66 61.65
C ASP A 69 -10.61 19.36 62.00
N ASP A 70 -10.88 18.07 62.29
CA ASP A 70 -11.34 17.63 63.64
C ASP A 70 -11.30 16.07 63.80
N SER A 71 -10.28 15.63 64.54
CA SER A 71 -10.14 14.56 65.56
C SER A 71 -10.96 13.24 65.61
N GLU A 72 -10.18 12.15 65.79
CA GLU A 72 -10.34 10.93 66.64
C GLU A 72 -11.35 9.83 66.20
N ASP A 73 -11.01 8.53 66.09
CA ASP A 73 -10.25 7.67 67.02
C ASP A 73 -9.60 6.41 66.35
N LEU A 74 -8.51 5.94 66.96
CA LEU A 74 -7.59 4.86 66.59
C LEU A 74 -8.11 3.42 66.81
N ILE A 75 -7.63 2.45 66.01
CA ILE A 75 -6.97 1.18 66.42
C ILE A 75 -6.32 0.54 65.17
N THR A 76 -4.99 0.36 65.19
CA THR A 76 -4.21 -0.34 64.15
C THR A 76 -3.25 -1.35 64.77
N THR A 77 -3.17 -2.54 64.19
CA THR A 77 -2.12 -3.55 64.42
C THR A 77 -1.36 -3.83 63.11
N ILE A 78 -0.03 -3.73 63.16
CA ILE A 78 0.97 -3.93 62.10
C ILE A 78 1.59 -5.34 62.22
N PRO A 79 2.09 -5.94 61.13
CA PRO A 79 3.46 -6.52 61.17
C PRO A 79 4.25 -6.19 59.88
N GLU A 80 5.43 -5.54 59.98
CA GLU A 80 6.79 -6.07 60.22
C GLU A 80 7.62 -6.28 58.92
N LYS A 81 8.63 -5.42 58.78
CA LYS A 81 9.74 -5.47 57.82
C LYS A 81 10.86 -6.34 58.40
N LYS A 82 11.43 -7.25 57.61
CA LYS A 82 12.66 -7.99 57.98
C LYS A 82 13.92 -7.28 57.46
N VAL A 83 14.86 -7.15 58.39
CA VAL A 83 16.26 -6.74 58.23
C VAL A 83 17.10 -7.99 57.95
N TYR A 84 18.08 -7.90 57.05
CA TYR A 84 19.12 -8.91 56.87
C TYR A 84 20.42 -8.41 57.50
N THR A 85 21.05 -9.27 58.31
CA THR A 85 22.37 -9.06 58.92
C THR A 85 23.44 -9.86 58.18
N ALA A 86 24.62 -9.26 58.06
CA ALA A 86 25.86 -9.89 57.62
C ALA A 86 26.54 -10.58 58.81
N ASP A 87 26.74 -11.88 58.71
CA ASP A 87 27.76 -12.70 59.40
C ASP A 87 27.31 -14.16 59.28
N ASP A 88 27.83 -14.87 58.27
CA ASP A 88 28.08 -16.33 58.26
C ASP A 88 28.87 -16.67 56.97
N LEU A 89 30.11 -16.18 57.00
CA LEU A 89 31.35 -16.86 56.58
C LEU A 89 31.28 -18.38 56.95
N GLU A 90 31.72 -19.36 56.15
CA GLU A 90 33.10 -19.60 55.72
C GLU A 90 33.26 -20.97 55.02
N TYR A 91 34.24 -21.05 54.10
CA TYR A 91 35.18 -22.17 53.77
C TYR A 91 34.65 -23.58 53.36
N GLU A 92 35.28 -24.37 52.47
CA GLU A 92 36.64 -24.49 51.90
C GLU A 92 36.52 -25.37 50.62
N GLU A 93 37.14 -25.03 49.47
CA GLU A 93 38.47 -25.45 48.96
C GLU A 93 38.53 -26.80 48.19
N ILE A 94 38.85 -26.79 46.87
CA ILE A 94 40.17 -27.11 46.22
C ILE A 94 40.34 -28.63 45.90
N LYS A 95 40.77 -29.14 44.72
CA LYS A 95 41.95 -28.92 43.84
C LYS A 95 41.67 -29.62 42.48
N GLY A 96 41.95 -29.05 41.30
CA GLY A 96 43.25 -29.13 40.57
C GLY A 96 43.23 -30.31 39.56
N SER A 97 43.73 -30.30 38.33
CA SER A 97 44.80 -29.55 37.64
C SER A 97 44.72 -29.96 36.13
N ASN A 98 45.06 -29.17 35.09
CA ASN A 98 46.39 -28.74 34.69
C ASN A 98 46.35 -27.86 33.40
N ASN A 99 47.10 -26.74 33.42
CA ASN A 99 48.05 -26.18 32.41
C ASN A 99 47.72 -26.19 30.90
N ALA A 100 48.14 -25.24 30.05
CA ALA A 100 48.80 -23.92 30.06
C ALA A 100 48.93 -23.56 28.53
N MET A 101 48.90 -22.34 28.00
CA MET A 101 49.71 -21.15 28.27
C MET A 101 49.16 -19.92 27.51
N SER A 102 49.25 -18.76 28.18
CA SER A 102 49.69 -17.41 27.72
C SER A 102 48.85 -16.62 26.69
N ARG A 103 48.19 -15.51 27.07
CA ARG A 103 48.65 -14.14 27.49
C ARG A 103 48.36 -13.16 26.32
N LYS A 104 47.78 -11.96 26.47
CA LYS A 104 47.97 -10.91 27.49
C LYS A 104 46.94 -9.76 27.32
N MET A 105 46.63 -9.13 28.47
CA MET A 105 46.27 -7.71 28.74
C MET A 105 44.82 -7.26 28.45
N ASN A 106 44.00 -7.07 29.50
CA ASN A 106 43.84 -5.91 30.42
C ASN A 106 42.97 -4.81 29.77
N GLU A 107 41.70 -4.68 30.14
CA GLU A 107 41.08 -4.12 31.37
C GLU A 107 40.61 -2.68 31.11
N GLY A 108 39.31 -2.46 31.31
CA GLY A 108 38.61 -1.21 31.03
C GLY A 108 37.11 -1.36 31.29
N GLU A 109 36.79 -1.56 32.56
CA GLU A 109 35.47 -1.57 33.20
C GLU A 109 34.73 -0.25 32.96
N MET A 110 33.55 -0.26 32.32
CA MET A 110 32.54 0.80 32.48
C MET A 110 31.11 0.26 32.35
N HIS A 111 30.46 0.29 33.50
CA HIS A 111 29.04 0.28 33.79
C HIS A 111 28.29 1.36 32.99
N TRP A 112 27.21 0.99 32.28
CA TRP A 112 26.20 1.93 31.80
C TRP A 112 24.82 1.38 32.12
N GLY A 113 24.16 2.09 33.03
CA GLY A 113 22.76 1.91 33.38
C GLY A 113 21.85 2.61 32.37
N ASP A 114 20.61 2.14 32.39
CA ASP A 114 19.47 2.61 31.61
C ASP A 114 19.22 4.11 31.83
N GLY A 115 19.03 4.83 30.73
CA GLY A 115 18.59 6.22 30.68
C GLY A 115 17.59 6.41 29.55
N ASP A 116 16.45 7.00 29.88
CA ASP A 116 15.38 7.47 29.00
C ASP A 116 15.90 8.28 27.79
N ASP A 117 15.61 7.80 26.58
CA ASP A 117 15.74 8.59 25.35
C ASP A 117 14.37 9.22 25.02
N SER A 118 14.20 10.47 25.47
CA SER A 118 13.20 11.41 24.96
C SER A 118 13.91 12.39 24.01
N ASP A 119 13.93 12.07 22.72
CA ASP A 119 14.45 12.98 21.69
C ASP A 119 13.29 13.80 21.09
N ASP A 120 13.05 14.95 21.73
CA ASP A 120 12.56 16.17 21.09
C ASP A 120 13.79 16.92 20.55
N ASP A 121 14.06 16.82 19.24
CA ASP A 121 15.09 17.61 18.55
C ASP A 121 14.41 18.62 17.60
N ASP A 122 14.11 19.79 18.16
CA ASP A 122 13.93 21.04 17.41
C ASP A 122 15.16 21.95 17.64
N ASP A 123 15.68 22.49 16.54
CA ASP A 123 16.42 23.77 16.44
C ASP A 123 17.80 23.95 17.09
N GLU A 124 18.88 23.57 16.40
CA GLU A 124 20.18 24.25 16.57
C GLU A 124 21.02 24.32 15.28
N PHE A 125 20.61 25.17 14.32
CA PHE A 125 21.44 25.55 13.16
C PHE A 125 21.60 27.07 13.05
N SER A 126 22.06 27.71 14.13
CA SER A 126 22.35 29.15 14.14
C SER A 126 23.43 29.50 15.14
N ASN A 127 24.69 29.11 14.89
CA ASN A 127 25.87 29.67 15.59
C ASN A 127 27.21 29.44 14.84
N MET A 128 27.24 29.70 13.51
CA MET A 128 28.48 29.57 12.70
C MET A 128 29.17 30.90 12.35
N PHE A 129 28.89 31.99 13.07
CA PHE A 129 29.66 33.24 12.96
C PHE A 129 29.81 33.93 14.32
N GLY A 130 30.55 33.29 15.23
CA GLY A 130 31.04 33.91 16.47
C GLY A 130 32.27 34.76 16.19
N LEU A 131 32.08 36.08 16.14
CA LEU A 131 33.16 37.07 16.25
C LEU A 131 33.57 37.17 17.73
N SER A 132 34.86 37.01 17.96
CA SER A 132 35.53 37.14 19.25
C SER A 132 35.51 38.58 19.78
N ASN A 133 34.96 38.78 20.98
CA ASN A 133 35.25 39.92 21.84
C ASN A 133 36.37 39.51 22.81
N ASP A 134 37.46 40.25 22.79
CA ASP A 134 38.50 40.21 23.82
C ASP A 134 38.64 41.63 24.38
N ASP A 135 38.39 41.74 25.67
CA ASP A 135 38.50 42.97 26.46
C ASP A 135 39.98 43.29 26.73
N ASN A 136 40.39 44.55 26.59
CA ASN A 136 41.02 45.32 27.68
C ASN A 136 41.60 46.69 27.24
N ASP A 137 41.47 47.62 28.21
CA ASP A 137 42.31 48.77 28.52
C ASP A 137 42.14 50.14 27.81
N ASP A 138 41.45 51.02 28.53
CA ASP A 138 41.88 52.35 28.98
C ASP A 138 42.58 53.31 28.00
N ASN A 139 41.90 54.45 27.75
CA ASN A 139 42.28 55.81 28.19
C ASN A 139 42.09 56.89 27.09
N LYS A 140 41.35 57.95 27.47
CA LYS A 140 41.44 59.36 27.02
C LYS A 140 40.86 59.82 25.66
N LYS A 141 39.90 60.75 25.82
CA LYS A 141 39.58 61.98 25.04
C LYS A 141 38.51 61.87 23.93
N HIS A 142 37.33 62.46 24.23
CA HIS A 142 36.49 63.17 23.27
C HIS A 142 37.32 64.26 22.52
N PRO A 143 36.98 64.70 21.28
CA PRO A 143 35.60 64.82 20.75
C PRO A 143 35.42 64.55 19.23
N LEU A 144 34.15 64.59 18.79
CA LEU A 144 33.58 64.79 17.43
C LEU A 144 32.79 63.58 16.88
N SER A 145 31.72 63.90 16.14
CA SER A 145 30.41 63.23 16.13
C SER A 145 30.30 62.03 15.19
N GLU A 146 30.26 60.81 15.76
CA GLU A 146 29.92 59.55 15.05
C GLU A 146 28.53 59.54 14.40
N GLN A 147 27.63 60.45 14.79
CA GLN A 147 26.30 60.57 14.20
C GLN A 147 26.32 61.06 12.73
N ASP A 148 27.36 61.76 12.29
CA ASP A 148 27.42 62.25 10.91
C ASP A 148 27.95 61.18 9.94
N GLU A 149 28.87 60.31 10.37
CA GLU A 149 29.44 59.25 9.54
C GLU A 149 28.45 58.10 9.27
N LEU A 150 27.63 57.74 10.26
CA LEU A 150 26.53 56.78 10.09
C LEU A 150 25.47 57.30 9.10
N SER A 151 25.13 58.60 9.14
CA SER A 151 24.17 59.17 8.18
C SER A 151 24.70 59.22 6.74
N ILE A 152 26.02 59.33 6.57
CA ILE A 152 26.67 59.30 5.26
C ILE A 152 26.69 57.86 4.70
N GLN A 153 26.95 56.85 5.54
CA GLN A 153 26.88 55.45 5.13
C GLN A 153 25.45 55.00 4.81
N ASP A 154 24.46 55.43 5.58
CA ASP A 154 23.05 55.11 5.32
C ASP A 154 22.55 55.76 4.02
N LYS A 155 22.97 57.00 3.74
CA LYS A 155 22.67 57.65 2.45
C LYS A 155 23.35 56.96 1.28
N ALA A 156 24.61 56.56 1.43
CA ALA A 156 25.32 55.83 0.37
C ALA A 156 24.68 54.45 0.12
N TYR A 157 24.20 53.77 1.17
CA TYR A 157 23.49 52.50 1.05
C TYR A 157 22.11 52.68 0.38
N ALA A 158 21.37 53.72 0.76
CA ALA A 158 20.08 54.08 0.15
C ALA A 158 20.24 54.46 -1.33
N GLU A 159 21.27 55.22 -1.67
CA GLU A 159 21.59 55.57 -3.07
C GLU A 159 21.97 54.32 -3.88
N LYS A 160 22.72 53.38 -3.29
CA LYS A 160 23.08 52.12 -3.94
C LYS A 160 21.85 51.23 -4.17
N GLN A 161 20.92 51.15 -3.20
CA GLN A 161 19.65 50.45 -3.37
C GLN A 161 18.76 51.12 -4.42
N ALA A 162 18.70 52.46 -4.46
CA ALA A 162 17.96 53.18 -5.48
C ALA A 162 18.56 52.97 -6.88
N MET A 163 19.89 52.89 -6.99
CA MET A 163 20.57 52.56 -8.24
C MET A 163 20.28 51.13 -8.71
N ILE A 164 20.28 50.15 -7.80
CA ILE A 164 19.91 48.76 -8.09
C ILE A 164 18.45 48.67 -8.53
N LYS A 165 17.55 49.38 -7.86
CA LYS A 165 16.12 49.42 -8.21
C LYS A 165 15.90 50.10 -9.56
N ALA A 166 16.57 51.21 -9.83
CA ALA A 166 16.52 51.89 -11.13
C ALA A 166 17.17 51.04 -12.25
N GLU A 167 18.16 50.20 -11.93
CA GLU A 167 18.75 49.27 -12.90
C GLU A 167 17.86 48.03 -13.13
N LEU A 168 17.14 47.56 -12.11
CA LEU A 168 16.08 46.57 -12.25
C LEU A 168 14.93 47.12 -13.11
N ASP A 169 14.48 48.35 -12.86
CA ASP A 169 13.42 49.01 -13.61
C ASP A 169 13.84 49.35 -15.05
N LYS A 170 15.13 49.65 -15.29
CA LYS A 170 15.69 49.84 -16.65
C LYS A 170 15.90 48.54 -17.40
N ARG A 171 15.96 47.39 -16.72
CA ARG A 171 15.98 46.07 -17.35
C ARG A 171 14.57 45.67 -17.81
N THR A 172 13.92 46.52 -18.61
CA THR A 172 12.72 46.16 -19.40
C THR A 172 13.04 45.23 -20.58
N GLY A 173 14.14 44.47 -20.48
CA GLY A 173 14.72 43.67 -21.54
C GLY A 173 14.87 42.19 -21.18
N ARG A 174 14.16 41.71 -20.16
CA ARG A 174 13.86 40.29 -20.02
C ARG A 174 12.39 40.10 -20.37
N LEU A 175 12.16 39.30 -21.40
CA LEU A 175 10.91 38.61 -21.71
C LEU A 175 10.55 37.66 -20.56
N TRP A 176 10.30 38.22 -19.39
CA TRP A 176 9.59 37.60 -18.28
C TRP A 176 8.25 38.33 -18.22
N THR A 177 7.42 38.10 -19.23
CA THR A 177 5.99 37.98 -18.94
C THR A 177 5.89 36.71 -18.13
N ASP A 178 6.14 36.82 -16.83
CA ASP A 178 5.82 35.75 -15.92
C ASP A 178 4.31 35.53 -16.11
N GLU A 179 3.89 34.36 -16.59
CA GLU A 179 2.46 34.00 -16.58
C GLU A 179 1.91 34.02 -15.14
N TRP A 180 2.80 34.11 -14.15
CA TRP A 180 2.55 34.31 -12.73
C TRP A 180 2.37 35.77 -12.28
N VAL A 181 2.47 36.76 -13.17
CA VAL A 181 2.05 38.13 -12.82
C VAL A 181 0.54 38.14 -12.72
N ILE A 182 0.04 37.97 -11.49
CA ILE A 182 -1.34 38.33 -11.14
C ILE A 182 -1.48 39.79 -11.54
N PRO A 183 -2.32 40.12 -12.54
CA PRO A 183 -2.50 41.50 -12.98
C PRO A 183 -2.84 42.36 -11.78
N ASP A 184 -2.37 43.61 -11.75
CA ASP A 184 -2.76 44.56 -10.70
C ASP A 184 -4.30 44.66 -10.58
N GLU A 185 -5.03 44.36 -11.66
CA GLU A 185 -6.50 44.26 -11.70
C GLU A 185 -7.07 43.07 -10.90
N GLU A 186 -6.43 41.89 -10.93
CA GLU A 186 -6.79 40.74 -10.08
C GLU A 186 -6.30 40.92 -8.64
N TRP A 187 -5.13 41.54 -8.45
CA TRP A 187 -4.61 41.85 -7.11
C TRP A 187 -5.46 42.90 -6.39
N MET A 188 -6.06 43.81 -7.16
CA MET A 188 -6.96 44.85 -6.68
C MET A 188 -8.44 44.43 -6.79
N SER A 189 -8.74 43.23 -7.30
CA SER A 189 -10.10 42.71 -7.27
C SER A 189 -10.44 42.39 -5.82
N THR A 190 -11.61 42.85 -5.37
CA THR A 190 -12.15 42.50 -4.05
C THR A 190 -12.79 41.12 -4.08
N ASP A 191 -12.44 40.29 -5.07
CA ASP A 191 -13.01 38.96 -5.23
C ASP A 191 -12.59 38.15 -4.01
N THR A 192 -13.56 37.93 -3.16
CA THR A 192 -13.42 37.07 -2.01
C THR A 192 -13.38 35.63 -2.49
N TRP A 193 -12.94 34.73 -1.63
CA TRP A 193 -12.95 33.29 -1.94
C TRP A 193 -14.33 32.75 -2.34
N ASP A 194 -15.40 33.45 -1.96
CA ASP A 194 -16.78 33.13 -2.31
C ASP A 194 -17.16 33.57 -3.74
N ASP A 195 -16.33 34.42 -4.38
CA ASP A 195 -16.54 34.93 -5.74
C ASP A 195 -15.87 34.05 -6.82
N ILE A 196 -15.10 33.03 -6.42
CA ILE A 196 -14.56 32.03 -7.35
C ILE A 196 -15.71 31.16 -7.87
N GLU A 197 -15.84 31.05 -9.20
CA GLU A 197 -16.90 30.25 -9.83
C GLU A 197 -16.89 28.81 -9.30
N GLU A 198 -18.06 28.32 -8.89
CA GLU A 198 -18.24 26.92 -8.50
C GLU A 198 -17.76 26.00 -9.63
N TRP A 199 -17.07 24.92 -9.27
CA TRP A 199 -16.53 23.98 -10.25
C TRP A 199 -17.65 23.46 -11.18
N ARG A 200 -17.34 23.41 -12.49
CA ARG A 200 -18.18 22.80 -13.52
C ARG A 200 -17.33 21.88 -14.41
N PRO A 201 -17.90 20.82 -15.00
CA PRO A 201 -17.17 19.93 -15.89
C PRO A 201 -16.51 20.65 -17.08
N GLU A 202 -17.09 21.78 -17.52
CA GLU A 202 -16.59 22.61 -18.62
C GLU A 202 -15.28 23.35 -18.28
N LEU A 203 -14.95 23.50 -17.00
CA LEU A 203 -13.71 24.13 -16.55
C LEU A 203 -12.51 23.18 -16.61
N ALA A 204 -12.74 21.87 -16.78
CA ALA A 204 -11.65 20.93 -16.93
C ALA A 204 -10.96 21.13 -18.28
N THR A 205 -9.63 21.22 -18.25
CA THR A 205 -8.83 21.39 -19.46
C THR A 205 -9.06 20.25 -20.44
N ARG A 206 -9.07 20.60 -21.73
CA ARG A 206 -9.22 19.62 -22.80
C ARG A 206 -8.19 18.48 -22.70
N LYS A 207 -6.96 18.81 -22.30
CA LYS A 207 -5.89 17.82 -22.11
C LYS A 207 -6.24 16.81 -21.02
N SER A 208 -6.82 17.24 -19.90
CA SER A 208 -7.24 16.34 -18.83
C SER A 208 -8.36 15.42 -19.29
N LEU A 209 -9.39 15.97 -19.96
CA LEU A 209 -10.49 15.20 -20.54
C LEU A 209 -10.02 14.16 -21.57
N GLU A 210 -9.04 14.50 -22.41
CA GLU A 210 -8.48 13.58 -23.42
C GLU A 210 -7.49 12.56 -22.83
N SER A 211 -6.77 12.92 -21.75
CA SER A 211 -5.72 12.07 -21.17
C SER A 211 -6.26 11.04 -20.18
N VAL A 212 -7.30 11.38 -19.40
CA VAL A 212 -7.86 10.48 -18.40
C VAL A 212 -8.71 9.41 -19.08
N LYS A 213 -8.19 8.18 -19.09
CA LYS A 213 -8.89 7.01 -19.61
C LYS A 213 -9.69 6.34 -18.51
N VAL A 214 -10.99 6.17 -18.71
CA VAL A 214 -11.86 5.37 -17.84
C VAL A 214 -12.12 4.03 -18.52
N PHE A 215 -12.14 2.95 -17.75
CA PHE A 215 -12.40 1.60 -18.27
C PHE A 215 -13.82 1.47 -18.81
N ASP A 216 -13.95 0.88 -20.02
CA ASP A 216 -15.23 0.65 -20.66
C ASP A 216 -16.08 -0.33 -19.84
N GLY A 217 -17.20 0.15 -19.27
CA GLY A 217 -18.05 -0.61 -18.36
C GLY A 217 -17.88 -0.26 -16.87
N GLY A 218 -17.04 0.72 -16.56
CA GLY A 218 -16.85 1.25 -15.20
C GLY A 218 -15.83 0.44 -14.42
N VAL A 219 -16.14 -0.82 -14.09
CA VAL A 219 -15.29 -1.68 -13.26
C VAL A 219 -14.93 -2.98 -13.99
N PRO A 220 -13.63 -3.30 -14.15
CA PRO A 220 -13.23 -4.55 -14.79
C PRO A 220 -13.50 -5.76 -13.90
N THR A 221 -13.69 -6.93 -14.51
CA THR A 221 -13.58 -8.22 -13.80
C THR A 221 -12.14 -8.47 -13.37
N LEU A 222 -11.90 -9.38 -12.43
CA LEU A 222 -10.55 -9.76 -12.00
C LEU A 222 -9.70 -10.28 -13.17
N GLN A 223 -10.29 -11.01 -14.11
CA GLN A 223 -9.58 -11.48 -15.30
C GLN A 223 -9.32 -10.38 -16.34
N GLN A 224 -10.20 -9.40 -16.47
CA GLN A 224 -9.89 -8.22 -17.28
C GLN A 224 -8.74 -7.44 -16.63
N LEU A 225 -8.83 -7.18 -15.33
CA LEU A 225 -7.83 -6.45 -14.54
C LEU A 225 -6.44 -7.10 -14.62
N SER A 226 -6.36 -8.43 -14.56
CA SER A 226 -5.07 -9.16 -14.67
C SER A 226 -4.40 -9.00 -16.05
N ASN A 227 -5.17 -8.70 -17.09
CA ASN A 227 -4.68 -8.59 -18.47
C ASN A 227 -4.48 -7.14 -18.94
N LEU A 228 -4.88 -6.15 -18.15
CA LEU A 228 -4.79 -4.74 -18.55
C LEU A 228 -3.33 -4.28 -18.75
N PRO A 229 -3.06 -3.47 -19.78
CA PRO A 229 -1.75 -2.85 -19.99
C PRO A 229 -1.62 -1.60 -19.08
N LEU A 230 -1.22 -1.81 -17.83
CA LEU A 230 -1.01 -0.73 -16.86
C LEU A 230 0.47 -0.31 -16.79
N PRO A 231 0.77 0.97 -16.49
CA PRO A 231 2.13 1.43 -16.25
C PRO A 231 2.81 0.68 -15.12
N ALA A 232 4.03 0.23 -15.39
CA ALA A 232 4.82 -0.52 -14.42
C ALA A 232 5.16 0.32 -13.19
N SER A 233 5.05 -0.30 -12.02
CA SER A 233 5.37 0.36 -10.75
C SER A 233 6.85 0.77 -10.67
N LEU A 234 7.13 1.96 -10.13
CA LEU A 234 8.50 2.41 -9.85
C LEU A 234 9.19 1.44 -8.89
N PRO A 235 10.52 1.23 -8.92
CA PRO A 235 11.19 0.44 -7.89
C PRO A 235 11.10 1.11 -6.51
N PRO A 236 11.29 0.33 -5.42
CA PRO A 236 11.29 0.88 -4.08
C PRO A 236 12.31 2.01 -3.94
N HIS A 237 11.90 3.08 -3.26
CA HIS A 237 12.75 4.22 -2.94
C HIS A 237 13.85 3.79 -1.95
N PRO A 238 15.08 4.35 -2.02
CA PRO A 238 16.24 3.85 -1.26
C PRO A 238 16.06 3.95 0.25
N GLY A 239 15.25 4.89 0.75
CA GLY A 239 14.90 4.96 2.16
C GLY A 239 14.02 3.80 2.67
N HIS A 240 13.57 2.89 1.80
CA HIS A 240 12.53 1.89 2.11
C HIS A 240 12.80 0.50 1.52
N GLY A 241 13.91 0.33 0.82
CA GLY A 241 14.33 -0.93 0.24
C GLY A 241 15.85 -1.02 0.27
N SER A 242 16.41 -1.99 -0.42
CA SER A 242 17.87 -2.05 -0.56
C SER A 242 18.34 -0.87 -1.44
N PRO A 243 19.24 0.00 -0.94
CA PRO A 243 19.76 1.13 -1.71
C PRO A 243 20.39 0.69 -3.04
N SER A 244 20.88 -0.55 -3.11
CA SER A 244 21.44 -1.17 -4.31
C SER A 244 20.44 -1.31 -5.47
N ILE A 245 19.19 -1.69 -5.20
CA ILE A 245 18.14 -1.81 -6.22
C ILE A 245 17.82 -0.44 -6.80
N HIS A 246 17.68 0.57 -5.94
CA HIS A 246 17.41 1.93 -6.38
C HIS A 246 18.59 2.53 -7.15
N ALA A 247 19.81 2.38 -6.66
CA ALA A 247 21.01 2.84 -7.36
C ALA A 247 21.12 2.20 -8.76
N SER A 248 20.80 0.90 -8.86
CA SER A 248 20.74 0.18 -10.14
C SER A 248 19.66 0.74 -11.06
N HIS A 249 18.47 1.05 -10.54
CA HIS A 249 17.41 1.69 -11.32
C HIS A 249 17.81 3.09 -11.79
N ARG A 250 18.35 3.94 -10.91
CA ARG A 250 18.81 5.28 -11.26
C ARG A 250 19.89 5.23 -12.35
N LYS A 251 20.84 4.31 -12.22
CA LYS A 251 21.86 4.07 -13.25
C LYS A 251 21.23 3.67 -14.58
N ARG A 252 20.25 2.75 -14.57
CA ARG A 252 19.51 2.37 -15.79
C ARG A 252 18.72 3.53 -16.39
N GLN A 253 18.10 4.39 -15.57
CA GLN A 253 17.38 5.57 -16.04
C GLN A 253 18.30 6.59 -16.69
N ILE A 254 19.44 6.89 -16.04
CA ILE A 254 20.47 7.77 -16.63
C ILE A 254 20.97 7.18 -17.95
N GLN A 255 21.26 5.88 -18.00
CA GLN A 255 21.68 5.20 -19.23
C GLN A 255 20.61 5.27 -20.33
N ARG A 256 19.33 5.05 -20.00
CA ARG A 256 18.22 5.16 -20.96
C ARG A 256 18.04 6.57 -21.50
N ARG A 257 18.09 7.58 -20.62
CA ARG A 257 17.99 8.99 -21.00
C ARG A 257 19.17 9.37 -21.90
N LEU A 258 20.39 8.99 -21.52
CA LEU A 258 21.57 9.23 -22.33
C LEU A 258 21.50 8.53 -23.68
N GLN A 259 21.08 7.26 -23.73
CA GLN A 259 20.86 6.52 -24.96
C GLN A 259 19.82 7.18 -25.88
N THR A 260 18.72 7.68 -25.31
CA THR A 260 17.68 8.41 -26.08
C THR A 260 18.25 9.69 -26.66
N SER A 261 18.98 10.47 -25.86
CA SER A 261 19.64 11.70 -26.31
C SER A 261 20.71 11.43 -27.37
N ILE A 262 21.46 10.33 -27.26
CA ILE A 262 22.39 9.86 -28.29
C ILE A 262 21.62 9.53 -29.57
N GLN A 263 20.58 8.71 -29.49
CA GLN A 263 19.79 8.28 -30.65
C GLN A 263 19.21 9.48 -31.40
N LEU A 264 18.63 10.45 -30.68
CA LEU A 264 18.11 11.68 -31.26
C LEU A 264 19.21 12.58 -31.86
N SER A 265 20.43 12.53 -31.33
CA SER A 265 21.57 13.33 -31.81
C SER A 265 22.27 12.71 -33.02
N ILE A 266 22.16 11.40 -33.21
CA ILE A 266 22.78 10.67 -34.33
C ILE A 266 21.79 10.26 -35.41
N HIS A 267 20.48 10.44 -35.21
CA HIS A 267 19.45 9.91 -36.11
C HIS A 267 19.73 10.23 -37.59
N ASP A 268 19.96 11.51 -37.91
CA ASP A 268 20.16 11.96 -39.28
C ASP A 268 21.50 11.49 -39.87
N ASP A 269 22.56 11.47 -39.05
CA ASP A 269 23.88 11.02 -39.50
C ASP A 269 23.90 9.50 -39.70
N LEU A 270 23.20 8.76 -38.85
CA LEU A 270 23.01 7.33 -39.00
C LEU A 270 22.23 7.01 -40.29
N GLN A 271 21.19 7.79 -40.62
CA GLN A 271 20.51 7.67 -41.92
C GLN A 271 21.43 7.96 -43.11
N LYS A 272 22.34 8.95 -43.00
CA LYS A 272 23.34 9.22 -44.04
C LYS A 272 24.35 8.06 -44.17
N ILE A 273 24.89 7.58 -43.06
CA ILE A 273 25.85 6.46 -43.01
C ILE A 273 25.23 5.19 -43.61
N LEU A 274 23.94 4.91 -43.32
CA LEU A 274 23.25 3.77 -43.88
C LEU A 274 23.09 3.84 -45.41
N LYS A 275 22.97 5.04 -45.97
CA LYS A 275 22.82 5.28 -47.42
C LYS A 275 24.15 5.21 -48.19
N MET A 276 25.30 5.33 -47.51
CA MET A 276 26.62 5.22 -48.16
C MET A 276 26.80 3.81 -48.76
N THR A 277 27.55 3.73 -49.87
CA THR A 277 27.78 2.46 -50.58
C THR A 277 29.15 1.88 -50.25
N SER A 278 30.17 2.73 -50.09
CA SER A 278 31.53 2.33 -49.73
C SER A 278 31.65 1.99 -48.25
N TRP A 279 32.46 0.98 -47.94
CA TRP A 279 32.78 0.62 -46.55
C TRP A 279 33.70 1.66 -45.89
N GLU A 280 34.64 2.23 -46.64
CA GLU A 280 35.58 3.23 -46.14
C GLU A 280 34.84 4.50 -45.70
N GLU A 281 33.89 4.96 -46.52
CA GLU A 281 33.02 6.11 -46.21
C GLU A 281 32.14 5.86 -44.98
N LYS A 282 31.63 4.63 -44.81
CA LYS A 282 30.86 4.26 -43.61
C LYS A 282 31.71 4.29 -42.36
N GLN A 283 32.95 3.81 -42.45
CA GLN A 283 33.85 3.83 -41.31
C GLN A 283 34.22 5.25 -40.93
N GLU A 284 34.62 6.09 -41.90
CA GLU A 284 34.92 7.50 -41.68
C GLU A 284 33.72 8.25 -41.08
N GLY A 285 32.51 7.97 -41.58
CA GLY A 285 31.27 8.52 -41.03
C GLY A 285 30.99 8.10 -39.58
N VAL A 286 31.34 6.86 -39.19
CA VAL A 286 31.22 6.39 -37.81
C VAL A 286 32.29 7.01 -36.92
N ASP A 287 33.54 7.09 -37.38
CA ASP A 287 34.64 7.68 -36.62
C ASP A 287 34.36 9.18 -36.35
N GLY A 288 33.91 9.93 -37.36
CA GLY A 288 33.46 11.31 -37.19
C GLY A 288 32.27 11.47 -36.24
N LEU A 289 31.41 10.45 -36.13
CA LEU A 289 30.31 10.45 -35.17
C LEU A 289 30.83 10.38 -33.72
N PHE A 290 31.86 9.55 -33.44
CA PHE A 290 32.47 9.46 -32.11
C PHE A 290 33.16 10.76 -31.69
N GLU A 291 33.69 11.54 -32.63
CA GLU A 291 34.32 12.83 -32.33
C GLU A 291 33.30 13.91 -31.93
N VAL A 292 32.12 13.90 -32.54
CA VAL A 292 31.13 15.00 -32.40
C VAL A 292 30.02 14.66 -31.39
N ILE A 293 29.76 13.38 -31.11
CA ILE A 293 28.60 12.98 -30.29
C ILE A 293 28.65 13.47 -28.84
N GLU A 294 29.84 13.55 -28.25
CA GLU A 294 30.01 13.99 -26.86
C GLU A 294 29.47 15.41 -26.66
N GLU A 295 29.85 16.31 -27.57
CA GLU A 295 29.43 17.72 -27.53
C GLU A 295 27.92 17.85 -27.78
N ARG A 296 27.40 17.18 -28.82
CA ARG A 296 25.96 17.21 -29.13
C ARG A 296 25.07 16.70 -27.99
N VAL A 297 25.49 15.62 -27.32
CA VAL A 297 24.73 15.07 -26.19
C VAL A 297 24.87 15.98 -24.97
N ARG A 298 26.04 16.60 -24.76
CA ARG A 298 26.26 17.57 -23.68
C ARG A 298 25.39 18.82 -23.84
N GLU A 299 25.22 19.31 -25.08
CA GLU A 299 24.32 20.43 -25.39
C GLU A 299 22.86 20.11 -25.08
N ARG A 300 22.41 18.88 -25.40
CA ARG A 300 21.05 18.43 -25.09
C ARG A 300 20.82 18.12 -23.61
N GLU A 301 21.83 17.62 -22.92
CA GLU A 301 21.74 17.16 -21.53
C GLU A 301 22.82 17.82 -20.65
N PRO A 302 22.72 19.14 -20.38
CA PRO A 302 23.78 19.90 -19.71
C PRO A 302 24.04 19.43 -18.27
N ILE A 303 23.03 18.83 -17.61
CA ILE A 303 23.15 18.29 -16.26
C ILE A 303 23.97 16.99 -16.28
N LEU A 304 23.67 16.07 -17.19
CA LEU A 304 24.41 14.81 -17.32
C LEU A 304 25.83 15.04 -17.84
N GLY A 305 26.01 16.06 -18.68
CA GLY A 305 27.31 16.46 -19.23
C GLY A 305 28.37 16.86 -18.19
N LYS A 306 27.95 17.13 -16.94
CA LYS A 306 28.84 17.44 -15.80
C LYS A 306 29.33 16.20 -15.06
N LEU A 307 28.85 15.00 -15.39
CA LEU A 307 29.28 13.77 -14.73
C LEU A 307 30.73 13.42 -15.10
N PRO A 308 31.56 12.94 -14.15
CA PRO A 308 32.97 12.64 -14.41
C PRO A 308 33.17 11.54 -15.47
N ASP A 309 32.25 10.57 -15.53
CA ASP A 309 32.29 9.47 -16.49
C ASP A 309 31.43 9.72 -17.75
N PHE A 310 30.97 10.96 -17.97
CA PHE A 310 30.02 11.27 -19.06
C PHE A 310 30.52 10.81 -20.43
N LYS A 311 31.79 11.09 -20.76
CA LYS A 311 32.42 10.68 -22.03
C LYS A 311 32.32 9.16 -22.25
N ASN A 312 32.77 8.38 -21.27
CA ASN A 312 32.73 6.92 -21.33
C ASN A 312 31.29 6.40 -21.49
N MET A 313 30.33 7.02 -20.80
CA MET A 313 28.92 6.64 -20.90
C MET A 313 28.32 6.95 -22.28
N VAL A 314 28.72 8.05 -22.91
CA VAL A 314 28.29 8.42 -24.26
C VAL A 314 28.86 7.47 -25.30
N GLU A 315 30.17 7.18 -25.23
CA GLU A 315 30.84 6.24 -26.13
C GLU A 315 30.25 4.83 -26.01
N ASP A 316 30.09 4.31 -24.79
CA ASP A 316 29.44 3.01 -24.52
C ASP A 316 27.99 2.98 -25.03
N GLY A 317 27.27 4.09 -24.87
CA GLY A 317 25.90 4.26 -25.35
C GLY A 317 25.80 4.25 -26.88
N LEU A 318 26.68 5.00 -27.55
CA LEU A 318 26.76 5.03 -29.01
C LEU A 318 27.12 3.65 -29.57
N GLU A 319 28.10 2.96 -28.98
CA GLU A 319 28.46 1.61 -29.39
C GLU A 319 27.27 0.65 -29.29
N GLN A 320 26.49 0.73 -28.20
CA GLN A 320 25.29 -0.08 -28.04
C GLN A 320 24.24 0.22 -29.12
N VAL A 321 23.99 1.49 -29.44
CA VAL A 321 23.04 1.87 -30.50
C VAL A 321 23.50 1.35 -31.86
N LEU A 322 24.78 1.51 -32.21
CA LEU A 322 25.35 0.99 -33.46
C LEU A 322 25.27 -0.54 -33.55
N ARG A 323 25.54 -1.26 -32.45
CA ARG A 323 25.39 -2.72 -32.38
C ARG A 323 23.94 -3.15 -32.59
N MET A 324 22.97 -2.42 -32.03
CA MET A 324 21.54 -2.71 -32.21
C MET A 324 21.07 -2.42 -33.64
N VAL A 325 21.51 -1.33 -34.27
CA VAL A 325 21.23 -1.06 -35.68
C VAL A 325 21.80 -2.17 -36.56
N GLN A 326 23.05 -2.58 -36.30
CA GLN A 326 23.68 -3.66 -37.05
C GLN A 326 22.95 -5.00 -36.89
N SER A 327 22.48 -5.33 -35.68
CA SER A 327 21.72 -6.58 -35.45
C SER A 327 20.37 -6.56 -36.17
N ARG A 328 19.65 -5.42 -36.15
CA ARG A 328 18.40 -5.24 -36.91
C ARG A 328 18.61 -5.35 -38.42
N MET A 329 19.66 -4.71 -38.96
CA MET A 329 20.00 -4.82 -40.39
C MET A 329 20.29 -6.27 -40.80
N ARG A 330 21.00 -7.03 -39.95
CA ARG A 330 21.25 -8.46 -40.21
C ARG A 330 19.97 -9.29 -40.12
N GLY A 331 19.11 -9.00 -39.16
CA GLY A 331 17.80 -9.64 -39.03
C GLY A 331 16.92 -9.39 -40.26
N ALA A 332 16.86 -8.13 -40.73
CA ALA A 332 16.13 -7.76 -41.93
C ALA A 332 16.70 -8.42 -43.19
N ALA A 333 18.04 -8.48 -43.33
CA ALA A 333 18.68 -9.18 -44.45
C ALA A 333 18.41 -10.70 -44.42
N ALA A 334 18.41 -11.32 -43.24
CA ALA A 334 18.08 -12.75 -43.09
C ALA A 334 16.59 -13.04 -43.38
N ALA A 335 15.68 -12.16 -42.94
CA ALA A 335 14.26 -12.25 -43.27
C ALA A 335 14.01 -12.06 -44.79
N ALA A 336 14.72 -11.14 -45.44
CA ALA A 336 14.65 -10.95 -46.89
C ALA A 336 15.23 -12.14 -47.67
N ALA A 337 16.28 -12.79 -47.17
CA ALA A 337 16.85 -13.98 -47.79
C ALA A 337 15.91 -15.19 -47.67
N THR A 338 15.26 -15.38 -46.52
CA THR A 338 14.28 -16.46 -46.30
C THR A 338 12.99 -16.24 -47.09
N ALA A 339 12.55 -15.00 -47.29
CA ALA A 339 11.40 -14.69 -48.14
C ALA A 339 11.65 -14.96 -49.64
N ASN A 340 12.91 -15.00 -50.10
CA ASN A 340 13.26 -15.32 -51.49
C ASN A 340 13.42 -16.83 -51.75
N ASP A 341 13.64 -17.65 -50.71
CA ASP A 341 13.77 -19.12 -50.84
C ASP A 341 12.41 -19.86 -50.78
N ASP A 342 11.31 -19.17 -50.40
CA ASP A 342 9.97 -19.77 -50.23
C ASP A 342 9.01 -19.48 -51.40
N VAL A 343 9.52 -19.08 -52.57
CA VAL A 343 8.75 -18.97 -53.83
C VAL A 343 8.70 -20.33 -54.53
N GLY A 344 8.15 -21.31 -53.81
CA GLY A 344 8.21 -22.73 -54.15
C GLY A 344 6.97 -23.53 -53.75
N GLY A 345 5.77 -22.94 -53.76
CA GLY A 345 4.52 -23.69 -53.86
C GLY A 345 3.45 -23.39 -52.81
N VAL A 346 2.21 -23.44 -53.30
CA VAL A 346 0.91 -23.39 -52.59
C VAL A 346 0.30 -21.98 -52.48
N GLU A 347 -0.55 -21.70 -53.47
CA GLU A 347 -1.64 -20.72 -53.38
C GLU A 347 -2.56 -21.06 -52.20
N SER A 348 -2.73 -20.14 -51.25
CA SER A 348 -4.00 -19.77 -50.57
C SER A 348 -3.78 -19.29 -49.13
N SER A 349 -3.75 -17.96 -48.95
CA SER A 349 -4.58 -17.23 -47.98
C SER A 349 -4.13 -15.77 -47.95
N ALA A 350 -5.05 -14.89 -48.31
CA ALA A 350 -4.85 -13.45 -48.25
C ALA A 350 -4.92 -12.99 -46.80
N GLY A 351 -3.79 -12.51 -46.27
CA GLY A 351 -3.68 -11.78 -45.01
C GLY A 351 -2.46 -10.87 -45.09
N GLU A 352 -2.69 -9.57 -45.12
CA GLU A 352 -1.74 -8.44 -45.11
C GLU A 352 -0.31 -8.78 -44.64
N VAL A 353 0.57 -9.07 -45.60
CA VAL A 353 2.02 -8.95 -45.39
C VAL A 353 2.40 -7.51 -45.71
N ALA A 354 2.56 -6.72 -44.65
CA ALA A 354 3.01 -5.34 -44.70
C ALA A 354 4.27 -5.19 -45.58
N LYS A 355 4.18 -4.29 -46.54
CA LYS A 355 5.27 -3.94 -47.46
C LYS A 355 6.38 -3.24 -46.67
N ALA A 356 7.40 -3.99 -46.26
CA ALA A 356 8.56 -3.55 -45.49
C ALA A 356 9.41 -2.48 -46.21
N THR A 357 8.92 -1.24 -46.26
CA THR A 357 9.60 -0.08 -46.84
C THR A 357 9.84 1.07 -45.87
N ASN A 358 9.48 0.92 -44.58
CA ASN A 358 9.78 1.94 -43.58
C ASN A 358 11.21 1.79 -43.04
N THR A 359 12.17 2.43 -43.71
CA THR A 359 13.51 2.66 -43.17
C THR A 359 13.50 3.39 -41.82
N ASP A 360 12.42 4.12 -41.52
CA ASP A 360 12.19 4.82 -40.25
C ASP A 360 11.97 3.88 -39.05
N ASP A 361 11.60 2.62 -39.29
CA ASP A 361 11.39 1.63 -38.22
C ASP A 361 12.72 0.99 -37.77
N ILE A 362 13.74 1.02 -38.65
CA ILE A 362 15.08 0.51 -38.35
C ILE A 362 15.81 1.48 -37.41
N THR A 363 15.56 2.80 -37.53
CA THR A 363 16.19 3.84 -36.72
C THR A 363 15.48 4.11 -35.39
N ASP A 364 14.24 3.66 -35.20
CA ASP A 364 13.60 3.61 -33.86
C ASP A 364 14.05 2.37 -33.06
N VAL A 365 15.34 2.38 -32.72
CA VAL A 365 16.06 1.25 -32.12
C VAL A 365 15.54 0.90 -30.72
N MET A 366 15.01 1.88 -30.00
CA MET A 366 14.62 1.76 -28.59
C MET A 366 13.11 1.65 -28.38
N GLY A 367 12.31 1.72 -29.45
CA GLY A 367 10.88 1.91 -29.30
C GLY A 367 10.61 3.20 -28.53
N VAL A 368 11.30 4.28 -28.91
CA VAL A 368 11.01 5.63 -28.41
C VAL A 368 9.55 5.99 -28.72
N LYS A 369 8.98 5.38 -29.78
CA LYS A 369 7.54 5.43 -30.11
C LYS A 369 6.67 4.38 -29.41
N LYS A 370 7.23 3.49 -28.56
CA LYS A 370 6.41 2.55 -27.81
C LYS A 370 5.65 3.37 -26.77
N GLU A 371 4.39 3.65 -27.11
CA GLU A 371 3.47 4.39 -26.24
C GLU A 371 3.56 3.84 -24.83
N THR A 372 3.91 4.72 -23.90
CA THR A 372 3.88 4.37 -22.48
C THR A 372 2.44 4.00 -22.15
N SER A 373 2.25 2.85 -21.52
CA SER A 373 0.92 2.42 -21.09
C SER A 373 0.32 3.49 -20.19
N VAL A 374 -0.81 4.03 -20.63
CA VAL A 374 -1.52 5.11 -19.96
C VAL A 374 -2.25 4.56 -18.72
N PRO A 375 -2.21 5.23 -17.57
CA PRO A 375 -3.05 4.88 -16.43
C PRO A 375 -4.53 4.85 -16.81
N ILE A 376 -5.26 3.87 -16.28
CA ILE A 376 -6.68 3.70 -16.54
C ILE A 376 -7.41 3.76 -15.20
N PHE A 377 -8.54 4.46 -15.15
CA PHE A 377 -9.39 4.55 -13.98
C PHE A 377 -10.56 3.58 -14.10
N MET A 378 -10.93 2.95 -13.01
CA MET A 378 -12.26 2.34 -12.88
C MET A 378 -13.22 3.36 -12.27
N ASP A 379 -14.44 3.42 -12.77
CA ASP A 379 -15.51 4.26 -12.22
C ASP A 379 -16.59 3.38 -11.60
N LEU A 380 -16.73 3.48 -10.27
CA LEU A 380 -17.61 2.65 -9.48
C LEU A 380 -19.10 2.97 -9.70
N LEU A 381 -19.45 4.17 -10.19
CA LEU A 381 -20.83 4.55 -10.49
C LEU A 381 -21.23 4.21 -11.94
N ALA A 382 -20.27 4.00 -12.83
CA ALA A 382 -20.51 3.69 -14.23
C ALA A 382 -20.82 2.20 -14.49
N VAL A 383 -20.92 1.38 -13.43
CA VAL A 383 -21.25 -0.04 -13.56
C VAL A 383 -22.68 -0.21 -14.06
N LYS A 384 -22.82 -0.60 -15.32
CA LYS A 384 -24.12 -0.83 -15.95
C LYS A 384 -24.72 -2.13 -15.39
N SER A 385 -25.96 -2.08 -14.93
CA SER A 385 -26.79 -3.29 -14.82
C SER A 385 -26.87 -3.90 -16.22
N GLY A 386 -26.47 -5.16 -16.37
CA GLY A 386 -26.43 -5.84 -17.67
C GLY A 386 -27.81 -5.93 -18.31
N ASP A 387 -28.21 -4.90 -19.06
CA ASP A 387 -29.44 -4.89 -19.84
C ASP A 387 -29.24 -5.72 -21.11
N SER A 388 -29.64 -6.98 -21.03
CA SER A 388 -30.36 -7.79 -22.04
C SER A 388 -29.92 -7.83 -23.51
N ASN A 389 -28.74 -7.33 -23.91
CA ASN A 389 -28.24 -7.54 -25.27
C ASN A 389 -27.37 -8.81 -25.34
N GLY A 390 -28.04 -9.97 -25.33
CA GLY A 390 -27.73 -11.20 -26.08
C GLY A 390 -26.38 -11.93 -25.95
N ASP A 391 -25.28 -11.28 -25.58
CA ASP A 391 -23.94 -11.86 -25.68
C ASP A 391 -23.35 -12.20 -24.30
N LYS A 392 -23.35 -13.52 -24.02
CA LYS A 392 -22.55 -14.26 -23.03
C LYS A 392 -22.45 -13.69 -21.59
N ALA A 393 -23.39 -14.16 -20.76
CA ALA A 393 -23.17 -14.69 -19.40
C ALA A 393 -22.24 -13.92 -18.42
N SER A 394 -22.18 -12.58 -18.45
CA SER A 394 -21.66 -11.86 -17.29
C SER A 394 -22.63 -12.07 -16.11
N PRO A 395 -22.15 -12.45 -14.92
CA PRO A 395 -23.00 -12.66 -13.76
C PRO A 395 -23.83 -11.40 -13.49
N SER A 396 -25.16 -11.57 -13.33
CA SER A 396 -26.05 -10.45 -13.07
C SER A 396 -25.70 -9.83 -11.71
N LEU A 397 -25.12 -8.63 -11.74
CA LEU A 397 -24.82 -7.85 -10.55
C LEU A 397 -26.13 -7.54 -9.80
N SER A 398 -26.13 -7.64 -8.47
CA SER A 398 -27.33 -7.31 -7.69
C SER A 398 -27.67 -5.81 -7.82
N ASN A 399 -28.96 -5.49 -7.81
CA ASN A 399 -29.44 -4.09 -7.82
C ASN A 399 -28.98 -3.27 -6.61
N PHE A 400 -28.46 -3.92 -5.56
CA PHE A 400 -27.85 -3.24 -4.43
C PHE A 400 -26.54 -2.56 -4.82
N PHE A 401 -25.71 -3.23 -5.62
CA PHE A 401 -24.36 -2.76 -5.98
C PHE A 401 -24.35 -1.63 -7.02
N THR A 402 -25.46 -1.38 -7.72
CA THR A 402 -25.60 -0.24 -8.65
C THR A 402 -26.03 1.06 -7.96
N LYS A 403 -26.26 1.02 -6.65
CA LYS A 403 -26.65 2.18 -5.84
C LYS A 403 -25.48 2.68 -4.98
N SER A 404 -25.66 3.86 -4.41
CA SER A 404 -24.77 4.43 -3.40
C SER A 404 -25.48 4.52 -2.05
N ASN A 405 -24.69 4.61 -0.97
CA ASN A 405 -25.23 4.92 0.36
C ASN A 405 -25.52 6.43 0.52
N ASP A 406 -26.03 6.82 1.68
CA ASP A 406 -26.39 8.21 2.00
C ASP A 406 -25.20 9.18 1.92
N GLY A 407 -23.97 8.68 2.11
CA GLY A 407 -22.72 9.44 1.96
C GLY A 407 -22.18 9.49 0.53
N GLY A 408 -22.93 9.00 -0.47
CA GLY A 408 -22.49 8.95 -1.86
C GLY A 408 -21.39 7.92 -2.16
N VAL A 409 -21.11 7.02 -1.21
CA VAL A 409 -20.15 5.92 -1.39
C VAL A 409 -20.85 4.79 -2.15
N PRO A 410 -20.27 4.30 -3.27
CA PRO A 410 -20.85 3.21 -4.04
C PRO A 410 -21.00 1.92 -3.20
N ASN A 411 -22.17 1.28 -3.26
CA ASN A 411 -22.41 0.02 -2.54
C ASN A 411 -21.51 -1.11 -3.04
N LEU A 412 -20.93 -0.97 -4.23
CA LEU A 412 -19.93 -1.89 -4.76
C LEU A 412 -18.69 -2.04 -3.86
N VAL A 413 -18.40 -1.09 -2.98
CA VAL A 413 -17.33 -1.18 -1.96
C VAL A 413 -17.85 -1.25 -0.52
N TYR A 414 -19.15 -1.52 -0.33
CA TYR A 414 -19.75 -1.76 0.99
C TYR A 414 -19.01 -2.88 1.75
N PRO A 415 -18.75 -2.77 3.07
CA PRO A 415 -19.30 -1.81 4.03
C PRO A 415 -18.41 -0.59 4.27
N LEU A 416 -17.56 -0.19 3.31
CA LEU A 416 -16.77 1.03 3.44
C LEU A 416 -17.70 2.23 3.70
N LYS A 417 -17.42 2.95 4.78
CA LYS A 417 -18.16 4.14 5.22
C LYS A 417 -17.22 5.34 5.28
N VAL A 418 -17.80 6.53 5.18
CA VAL A 418 -17.11 7.78 5.49
C VAL A 418 -16.83 7.82 6.99
N HIS A 419 -15.63 8.24 7.36
CA HIS A 419 -15.28 8.57 8.73
C HIS A 419 -14.42 9.84 8.75
N HIS A 420 -14.98 10.95 9.24
CA HIS A 420 -14.33 12.27 9.17
C HIS A 420 -13.12 12.42 10.10
N ASP A 421 -13.11 11.77 11.26
CA ASP A 421 -12.11 12.07 12.30
C ASP A 421 -11.02 10.99 12.39
N GLU A 422 -11.38 9.71 12.26
CA GLU A 422 -10.49 8.61 12.62
C GLU A 422 -10.78 7.28 11.91
N GLY A 423 -11.26 7.25 10.66
CA GLY A 423 -11.53 5.97 9.99
C GLY A 423 -10.70 5.69 8.75
N VAL A 424 -10.79 4.44 8.33
CA VAL A 424 -10.39 4.01 6.99
C VAL A 424 -11.18 4.77 5.94
N GLY A 425 -10.53 5.11 4.83
CA GLY A 425 -11.20 5.83 3.75
C GLY A 425 -10.88 7.32 3.66
N ARG A 426 -9.62 7.72 3.83
CA ARG A 426 -9.19 9.00 3.24
C ARG A 426 -9.37 9.07 1.71
N MET A 427 -9.43 7.91 1.05
CA MET A 427 -9.92 7.84 -0.33
C MET A 427 -11.40 8.25 -0.45
N VAL A 428 -12.22 8.02 0.58
CA VAL A 428 -13.60 8.48 0.59
C VAL A 428 -13.65 10.00 0.80
N GLU A 429 -12.73 10.59 1.55
CA GLU A 429 -12.57 12.06 1.62
C GLU A 429 -12.40 12.65 0.21
N GLU A 430 -11.61 12.02 -0.66
CA GLU A 430 -11.49 12.41 -2.07
C GLU A 430 -12.87 12.51 -2.76
N TRP A 431 -13.73 11.53 -2.54
CA TRP A 431 -15.07 11.49 -3.12
C TRP A 431 -16.05 12.49 -2.52
N GLU A 432 -15.87 12.84 -1.24
CA GLU A 432 -16.63 13.88 -0.57
C GLU A 432 -16.20 15.27 -1.02
N LEU A 433 -14.89 15.47 -1.22
CA LEU A 433 -14.30 16.71 -1.70
C LEU A 433 -14.55 16.94 -3.19
N ALA A 434 -14.71 15.88 -3.99
CA ALA A 434 -15.02 16.01 -5.41
C ALA A 434 -16.33 16.78 -5.63
N ALA A 435 -16.25 17.87 -6.37
CA ALA A 435 -17.43 18.61 -6.84
C ALA A 435 -18.31 17.75 -7.76
N ASN A 436 -17.68 16.90 -8.60
CA ASN A 436 -18.41 15.95 -9.41
C ASN A 436 -18.89 14.75 -8.59
N LYS A 437 -20.20 14.67 -8.33
CA LYS A 437 -20.83 13.54 -7.62
C LYS A 437 -21.20 12.37 -8.53
N GLU A 438 -21.18 12.55 -9.85
CA GLU A 438 -21.60 11.54 -10.83
C GLU A 438 -20.55 10.45 -11.08
N THR A 439 -19.31 10.67 -10.63
CA THR A 439 -18.20 9.75 -10.85
C THR A 439 -17.45 9.48 -9.56
N LYS A 440 -17.04 8.22 -9.36
CA LYS A 440 -16.26 7.77 -8.19
C LYS A 440 -15.16 6.85 -8.69
N ARG A 441 -14.01 7.47 -8.97
CA ARG A 441 -12.93 6.81 -9.70
C ARG A 441 -11.85 6.28 -8.77
N ILE A 442 -11.27 5.15 -9.16
CA ILE A 442 -10.05 4.59 -8.56
C ILE A 442 -9.07 4.34 -9.70
N MET A 443 -7.85 4.87 -9.58
CA MET A 443 -6.79 4.58 -10.55
C MET A 443 -6.36 3.11 -10.44
N MET A 444 -6.38 2.39 -11.57
CA MET A 444 -5.88 1.02 -11.64
C MET A 444 -4.37 1.01 -11.75
N ARG A 445 -3.73 0.23 -10.89
CA ARG A 445 -2.27 0.18 -10.75
C ARG A 445 -1.72 -1.20 -11.02
N ASP A 446 -0.44 -1.27 -11.37
CA ASP A 446 0.31 -2.51 -11.60
C ASP A 446 0.17 -3.51 -10.42
N ALA A 447 0.20 -3.01 -9.19
CA ALA A 447 -0.01 -3.85 -8.00
C ALA A 447 -1.42 -4.50 -7.97
N MET A 448 -2.47 -3.80 -8.40
CA MET A 448 -3.81 -4.37 -8.47
C MET A 448 -3.88 -5.47 -9.54
N LYS A 449 -3.22 -5.24 -10.68
CA LYS A 449 -3.08 -6.25 -11.73
C LYS A 449 -2.32 -7.48 -11.24
N GLU A 450 -1.22 -7.30 -10.52
CA GLU A 450 -0.45 -8.40 -9.92
C GLU A 450 -1.31 -9.22 -8.96
N ILE A 451 -2.03 -8.55 -8.05
CA ILE A 451 -2.95 -9.22 -7.12
C ILE A 451 -4.05 -9.98 -7.87
N ALA A 452 -4.68 -9.33 -8.85
CA ALA A 452 -5.72 -9.96 -9.68
C ALA A 452 -5.19 -11.18 -10.45
N SER A 453 -3.96 -11.11 -10.99
CA SER A 453 -3.29 -12.24 -11.64
C SER A 453 -3.16 -13.41 -10.69
N LYS A 454 -2.71 -13.18 -9.46
CA LYS A 454 -2.57 -14.25 -8.44
C LYS A 454 -3.90 -14.84 -7.99
N VAL A 455 -4.94 -14.02 -7.87
CA VAL A 455 -6.29 -14.52 -7.58
C VAL A 455 -6.81 -15.37 -8.74
N VAL A 456 -6.67 -14.92 -9.98
CA VAL A 456 -7.14 -15.66 -11.16
C VAL A 456 -6.35 -16.95 -11.35
N GLU A 457 -5.02 -16.92 -11.20
CA GLU A 457 -4.13 -18.10 -11.28
C GLU A 457 -4.47 -19.16 -10.22
N SER A 458 -4.74 -18.75 -8.98
CA SER A 458 -4.97 -19.71 -7.88
C SER A 458 -6.41 -20.21 -7.81
N ALA A 459 -7.38 -19.32 -8.07
CA ALA A 459 -8.79 -19.65 -7.95
C ALA A 459 -9.36 -20.23 -9.25
N ASN A 460 -8.70 -20.06 -10.40
CA ASN A 460 -9.22 -20.46 -11.72
C ASN A 460 -10.67 -20.01 -11.94
N CYS A 461 -11.06 -18.87 -11.36
CA CYS A 461 -12.47 -18.51 -11.15
C CYS A 461 -13.16 -17.87 -12.36
N CYS A 462 -12.41 -17.53 -13.41
CA CYS A 462 -12.92 -16.67 -14.49
C CYS A 462 -12.95 -17.34 -15.88
N GLY A 463 -12.60 -18.62 -16.01
CA GLY A 463 -12.56 -19.33 -17.30
C GLY A 463 -13.14 -20.75 -17.27
N GLY A 464 -14.38 -20.91 -17.75
CA GLY A 464 -15.01 -22.21 -18.04
C GLY A 464 -15.34 -23.10 -16.83
N ASP A 465 -15.91 -24.28 -17.11
CA ASP A 465 -16.20 -25.32 -16.10
C ASP A 465 -14.88 -25.92 -15.59
N VAL A 466 -14.28 -25.27 -14.59
CA VAL A 466 -13.05 -25.73 -13.94
C VAL A 466 -13.38 -26.91 -13.03
N SER A 467 -12.60 -27.99 -13.14
CA SER A 467 -12.76 -29.16 -12.28
C SER A 467 -12.53 -28.81 -10.81
N ASP A 468 -13.23 -29.50 -9.91
CA ASP A 468 -13.14 -29.25 -8.47
C ASP A 468 -11.72 -29.44 -7.89
N ASP A 469 -10.86 -30.19 -8.58
CA ASP A 469 -9.46 -30.41 -8.18
C ASP A 469 -8.55 -29.22 -8.53
N MET A 470 -8.97 -28.35 -9.45
CA MET A 470 -8.24 -27.15 -9.85
C MET A 470 -8.71 -25.89 -9.11
N LYS A 471 -9.76 -25.99 -8.29
CA LYS A 471 -10.22 -24.90 -7.43
C LYS A 471 -9.28 -24.77 -6.23
N GLY A 472 -8.60 -23.64 -6.15
CA GLY A 472 -7.70 -23.29 -5.05
C GLY A 472 -8.04 -21.95 -4.40
N ALA A 473 -7.19 -21.53 -3.46
CA ALA A 473 -7.29 -20.24 -2.79
C ALA A 473 -5.98 -19.47 -2.87
N ALA A 474 -6.05 -18.19 -3.25
CA ALA A 474 -4.91 -17.28 -3.20
C ALA A 474 -4.76 -16.67 -1.80
N LYS A 475 -3.53 -16.56 -1.29
CA LYS A 475 -3.20 -15.71 -0.15
C LYS A 475 -2.34 -14.55 -0.62
N VAL A 476 -2.79 -13.33 -0.36
CA VAL A 476 -2.11 -12.13 -0.80
C VAL A 476 -1.90 -11.19 0.39
N PHE A 477 -0.65 -10.84 0.63
CA PHE A 477 -0.23 -9.91 1.67
C PHE A 477 0.27 -8.62 1.04
N VAL A 478 -0.49 -7.55 1.21
CA VAL A 478 -0.26 -6.25 0.58
C VAL A 478 0.49 -5.33 1.55
N VAL A 479 1.63 -4.82 1.10
CA VAL A 479 2.50 -3.95 1.89
C VAL A 479 2.72 -2.63 1.17
N GLY A 480 2.98 -1.58 1.92
CA GLY A 480 3.35 -0.30 1.35
C GLY A 480 3.34 0.81 2.39
N LYS A 481 3.97 1.92 2.05
CA LYS A 481 4.10 3.05 2.97
C LYS A 481 2.78 3.75 3.29
N ARG A 482 2.76 4.56 4.35
CA ARG A 482 1.65 5.47 4.64
C ARG A 482 1.32 6.30 3.40
N GLY A 483 0.03 6.39 3.08
CA GLY A 483 -0.47 7.23 1.98
C GLY A 483 -0.25 6.71 0.56
N VAL A 484 0.28 5.49 0.32
CA VAL A 484 0.48 4.97 -1.05
C VAL A 484 -0.79 4.48 -1.77
N GLY A 485 -1.95 4.49 -1.10
CA GLY A 485 -3.22 4.01 -1.67
C GLY A 485 -3.50 2.52 -1.48
N LYS A 486 -3.15 1.94 -0.34
CA LYS A 486 -3.43 0.52 -0.02
C LYS A 486 -4.94 0.22 0.04
N THR A 487 -5.67 1.02 0.82
CA THR A 487 -7.14 0.94 0.91
C THR A 487 -7.82 1.12 -0.45
N ALA A 488 -7.31 2.04 -1.28
CA ALA A 488 -7.85 2.26 -2.63
C ALA A 488 -7.68 1.04 -3.53
N ALA A 489 -6.51 0.40 -3.50
CA ALA A 489 -6.26 -0.84 -4.22
C ALA A 489 -7.17 -1.97 -3.73
N LEU A 490 -7.34 -2.13 -2.41
CA LEU A 490 -8.24 -3.12 -1.84
C LEU A 490 -9.71 -2.87 -2.25
N ALA A 491 -10.17 -1.63 -2.18
CA ALA A 491 -11.53 -1.25 -2.59
C ALA A 491 -11.78 -1.55 -4.08
N GLY A 492 -10.82 -1.23 -4.95
CA GLY A 492 -10.91 -1.58 -6.38
C GLY A 492 -10.92 -3.09 -6.63
N LEU A 493 -10.18 -3.88 -5.83
CA LEU A 493 -10.22 -5.34 -5.88
C LEU A 493 -11.54 -5.92 -5.38
N VAL A 494 -12.11 -5.37 -4.31
CA VAL A 494 -13.46 -5.73 -3.81
C VAL A 494 -14.50 -5.50 -4.90
N ALA A 495 -14.45 -4.34 -5.55
CA ALA A 495 -15.35 -4.00 -6.65
C ALA A 495 -15.19 -4.99 -7.82
N SER A 496 -13.95 -5.25 -8.24
CA SER A 496 -13.64 -6.18 -9.34
C SER A 496 -14.07 -7.62 -9.01
N ALA A 497 -13.89 -8.06 -7.76
CA ALA A 497 -14.30 -9.39 -7.30
C ALA A 497 -15.84 -9.55 -7.32
N ARG A 498 -16.59 -8.53 -6.89
CA ARG A 498 -18.06 -8.52 -6.96
C ARG A 498 -18.57 -8.56 -8.39
N VAL A 499 -17.99 -7.76 -9.28
CA VAL A 499 -18.31 -7.79 -10.73
C VAL A 499 -17.96 -9.16 -11.35
N SER A 500 -16.98 -9.86 -10.79
CA SER A 500 -16.62 -11.23 -11.19
C SER A 500 -17.53 -12.31 -10.58
N GLY A 501 -18.53 -11.95 -9.78
CA GLY A 501 -19.47 -12.88 -9.16
C GLY A 501 -18.96 -13.58 -7.88
N HIS A 502 -17.92 -13.05 -7.25
CA HIS A 502 -17.42 -13.57 -5.98
C HIS A 502 -18.36 -13.18 -4.83
N ILE A 503 -18.47 -14.04 -3.82
CA ILE A 503 -19.00 -13.65 -2.51
C ILE A 503 -17.86 -12.94 -1.79
N VAL A 504 -18.04 -11.68 -1.39
CA VAL A 504 -16.97 -10.86 -0.81
C VAL A 504 -17.26 -10.48 0.63
N ALA A 505 -16.37 -10.89 1.54
CA ALA A 505 -16.31 -10.40 2.91
C ALA A 505 -15.24 -9.30 2.99
N TYR A 506 -15.67 -8.03 3.10
CA TYR A 506 -14.76 -6.89 3.18
C TYR A 506 -14.75 -6.31 4.60
N LEU A 507 -13.57 -6.30 5.24
CA LEU A 507 -13.31 -5.71 6.54
C LEU A 507 -12.44 -4.47 6.33
N PRO A 508 -13.04 -3.31 6.07
CA PRO A 508 -12.30 -2.11 5.71
C PRO A 508 -11.55 -1.50 6.89
N ASP A 509 -11.93 -1.74 8.14
CA ASP A 509 -11.40 -1.05 9.32
C ASP A 509 -10.90 -2.02 10.39
N GLY A 510 -9.60 -2.37 10.34
CA GLY A 510 -9.00 -3.29 11.30
C GLY A 510 -8.84 -2.68 12.69
N ASP A 511 -8.49 -1.38 12.80
CA ASP A 511 -8.37 -0.71 14.10
C ASP A 511 -9.72 -0.64 14.82
N ARG A 512 -10.80 -0.32 14.11
CA ARG A 512 -12.14 -0.27 14.69
C ARG A 512 -12.55 -1.64 15.23
N LEU A 513 -12.37 -2.68 14.43
CA LEU A 513 -12.73 -4.05 14.80
C LEU A 513 -11.92 -4.57 15.99
N ARG A 514 -10.71 -4.06 16.20
CA ARG A 514 -9.90 -4.37 17.37
C ARG A 514 -10.33 -3.64 18.63
N LYS A 515 -10.80 -2.39 18.52
CA LYS A 515 -11.09 -1.50 19.67
C LYS A 515 -12.57 -1.48 20.09
N HIS A 516 -13.50 -1.58 19.14
CA HIS A 516 -14.91 -1.24 19.36
C HIS A 516 -15.84 -2.45 19.55
N GLY A 517 -15.34 -3.61 19.96
CA GLY A 517 -16.22 -4.66 20.46
C GLY A 517 -16.79 -4.24 21.82
N PHE A 518 -18.10 -3.95 21.87
CA PHE A 518 -18.79 -3.49 23.08
C PHE A 518 -18.57 -4.40 24.30
N TYR A 519 -18.56 -5.71 24.09
CA TYR A 519 -18.27 -6.70 25.11
C TYR A 519 -17.78 -8.00 24.46
N VAL A 520 -17.06 -8.79 25.25
CA VAL A 520 -16.54 -10.11 24.89
C VAL A 520 -17.13 -11.16 25.82
N GLU A 521 -17.51 -12.31 25.28
CA GLU A 521 -18.03 -13.44 26.06
C GLU A 521 -17.27 -14.74 25.73
N PRO A 522 -17.08 -15.66 26.68
CA PRO A 522 -16.50 -16.97 26.40
C PRO A 522 -17.40 -17.78 25.46
N CYS A 523 -16.80 -18.46 24.48
CA CYS A 523 -17.55 -19.34 23.60
C CYS A 523 -18.00 -20.61 24.36
N SER A 524 -19.31 -20.83 24.47
CA SER A 524 -19.88 -21.98 25.18
C SER A 524 -19.46 -23.33 24.60
N GLN A 525 -19.26 -23.40 23.28
CA GLN A 525 -18.99 -24.64 22.56
C GLN A 525 -17.49 -24.94 22.42
N ARG A 526 -16.66 -23.89 22.24
CA ARG A 526 -15.23 -24.01 21.98
C ARG A 526 -14.45 -23.35 23.11
N LYS A 527 -14.01 -24.17 24.08
CA LYS A 527 -13.25 -23.70 25.24
C LYS A 527 -11.98 -22.95 24.80
N GLY A 528 -11.72 -21.82 25.44
CA GLY A 528 -10.57 -20.96 25.15
C GLY A 528 -10.75 -20.00 23.96
N LEU A 529 -11.90 -20.06 23.27
CA LEU A 529 -12.29 -19.05 22.29
C LEU A 529 -13.31 -18.08 22.87
N TYR A 530 -13.34 -16.88 22.30
CA TYR A 530 -14.17 -15.77 22.75
C TYR A 530 -15.00 -15.21 21.60
N ASN A 531 -16.23 -14.83 21.90
CA ASN A 531 -17.18 -14.26 20.95
C ASN A 531 -17.25 -12.74 21.10
N LEU A 532 -17.49 -12.07 19.98
CA LEU A 532 -17.85 -10.64 19.92
C LEU A 532 -19.24 -10.53 19.28
N PRO A 533 -20.33 -10.64 20.08
CA PRO A 533 -21.68 -10.77 19.56
C PRO A 533 -22.14 -9.61 18.67
N GLU A 534 -21.82 -8.37 19.02
CA GLU A 534 -22.24 -7.19 18.25
C GLU A 534 -21.49 -7.08 16.92
N ILE A 535 -20.19 -7.37 16.90
CA ILE A 535 -19.41 -7.39 15.65
C ILE A 535 -19.87 -8.55 14.76
N ALA A 536 -20.14 -9.73 15.32
CA ALA A 536 -20.67 -10.86 14.57
C ALA A 536 -22.06 -10.54 13.99
N LYS A 537 -22.90 -9.80 14.72
CA LYS A 537 -24.21 -9.34 14.25
C LYS A 537 -24.07 -8.37 13.09
N GLU A 538 -23.19 -7.37 13.22
CA GLU A 538 -22.87 -6.42 12.15
C GLU A 538 -22.37 -7.15 10.89
N PHE A 539 -21.48 -8.14 11.06
CA PHE A 539 -20.98 -8.93 9.94
C PHE A 539 -22.10 -9.72 9.27
N CYS A 540 -23.01 -10.32 10.05
CA CYS A 540 -24.15 -11.04 9.50
C CYS A 540 -25.04 -10.13 8.64
N GLU A 541 -25.34 -8.94 9.14
CA GLU A 541 -26.10 -7.92 8.41
C GLU A 541 -25.38 -7.48 7.13
N GLN A 542 -24.08 -7.25 7.19
CA GLN A 542 -23.29 -6.80 6.05
C GLN A 542 -23.25 -7.85 4.93
N LEU A 543 -23.03 -9.11 5.29
CA LEU A 543 -22.97 -10.21 4.33
C LEU A 543 -24.36 -10.50 3.75
N LEU A 544 -25.42 -10.41 4.55
CA LEU A 544 -26.80 -10.56 4.09
C LEU A 544 -27.19 -9.44 3.11
N THR A 545 -26.84 -8.19 3.42
CA THR A 545 -27.14 -7.03 2.57
C THR A 545 -26.42 -7.11 1.23
N SER A 546 -25.16 -7.52 1.22
CA SER A 546 -24.34 -7.56 0.01
C SER A 546 -24.59 -8.81 -0.84
N HIS A 547 -24.79 -9.98 -0.22
CA HIS A 547 -24.79 -11.27 -0.91
C HIS A 547 -25.99 -12.18 -0.55
N GLY A 548 -27.08 -11.64 0.02
CA GLY A 548 -28.25 -12.43 0.43
C GLY A 548 -28.77 -13.38 -0.65
N GLY A 549 -28.95 -12.87 -1.88
CA GLY A 549 -29.43 -13.68 -3.01
C GLY A 549 -28.43 -14.75 -3.49
N ASP A 550 -27.12 -14.55 -3.29
CA ASP A 550 -26.11 -15.57 -3.59
C ASP A 550 -26.14 -16.71 -2.56
N LEU A 551 -26.47 -16.37 -1.31
CA LEU A 551 -26.43 -17.25 -0.15
C LEU A 551 -27.71 -18.05 0.06
N ASP A 552 -28.81 -17.64 -0.57
CA ASP A 552 -30.09 -18.38 -0.55
C ASP A 552 -29.97 -19.82 -1.06
N LYS A 553 -29.06 -20.05 -2.02
CA LYS A 553 -28.84 -21.36 -2.65
C LYS A 553 -27.90 -22.27 -1.85
N MET A 554 -27.17 -21.71 -0.90
CA MET A 554 -26.20 -22.43 -0.09
C MET A 554 -26.86 -22.88 1.20
N ILE A 555 -26.61 -24.13 1.60
CA ILE A 555 -27.23 -24.74 2.77
C ILE A 555 -26.19 -25.13 3.82
N ALA A 556 -26.55 -24.99 5.09
CA ALA A 556 -25.80 -25.52 6.23
C ALA A 556 -26.60 -26.61 6.92
N SER A 557 -25.98 -27.77 7.12
CA SER A 557 -26.59 -28.87 7.87
C SER A 557 -26.50 -28.64 9.37
N LYS A 558 -27.43 -29.25 10.12
CA LYS A 558 -27.38 -29.30 11.60
C LYS A 558 -26.05 -29.83 12.14
N GLU A 559 -25.35 -30.68 11.39
CA GLU A 559 -24.05 -31.23 11.80
C GLU A 559 -22.95 -30.16 11.81
N VAL A 560 -22.89 -29.32 10.77
CA VAL A 560 -21.95 -28.20 10.72
C VAL A 560 -22.25 -27.21 11.86
N MET A 561 -23.53 -26.93 12.12
CA MET A 561 -23.95 -26.04 13.21
C MET A 561 -23.52 -26.53 14.60
N LYS A 562 -23.52 -27.85 14.86
CA LYS A 562 -23.07 -28.42 16.16
C LYS A 562 -21.61 -28.10 16.50
N GLY A 563 -20.79 -27.75 15.50
CA GLY A 563 -19.42 -27.29 15.73
C GLY A 563 -19.34 -25.91 16.41
N TYR A 564 -20.39 -25.09 16.31
CA TYR A 564 -20.38 -23.68 16.69
C TYR A 564 -21.52 -23.28 17.64
N LEU A 565 -22.61 -24.03 17.65
CA LEU A 565 -23.83 -23.78 18.40
C LEU A 565 -24.17 -24.96 19.30
N THR A 566 -24.72 -24.68 20.49
CA THR A 566 -25.30 -25.71 21.35
C THR A 566 -26.63 -26.23 20.78
N SER A 567 -27.06 -27.43 21.17
CA SER A 567 -28.32 -28.02 20.67
C SER A 567 -29.55 -27.15 20.94
N ASP A 568 -29.59 -26.44 22.08
CA ASP A 568 -30.65 -25.48 22.40
C ASP A 568 -30.61 -24.27 21.48
N GLN A 569 -29.41 -23.70 21.22
CA GLN A 569 -29.25 -22.60 20.27
C GLN A 569 -29.65 -23.01 18.85
N ILE A 570 -29.28 -24.22 18.40
CA ILE A 570 -29.70 -24.75 17.09
C ILE A 570 -31.23 -24.79 17.02
N THR A 571 -31.90 -25.33 18.03
CA THR A 571 -33.37 -25.38 18.09
C THR A 571 -33.96 -23.98 17.96
N ARG A 572 -33.43 -23.00 18.72
CA ARG A 572 -33.86 -21.60 18.64
C ARG A 572 -33.62 -20.97 17.26
N VAL A 573 -32.51 -21.31 16.60
CA VAL A 573 -32.22 -20.84 15.24
C VAL A 573 -33.28 -21.34 14.25
N PHE A 574 -33.59 -22.63 14.27
CA PHE A 574 -34.64 -23.21 13.41
C PHE A 574 -36.01 -22.63 13.73
N THR A 575 -36.40 -22.52 15.01
CA THR A 575 -37.67 -21.92 15.41
C THR A 575 -37.79 -20.48 14.90
N ARG A 576 -36.73 -19.67 15.02
CA ARG A 576 -36.76 -18.27 14.54
C ARG A 576 -36.78 -18.15 13.03
N ALA A 577 -36.03 -18.99 12.32
CA ALA A 577 -35.99 -18.98 10.87
C ALA A 577 -37.33 -19.37 10.23
N HIS A 578 -38.13 -20.21 10.90
CA HIS A 578 -39.47 -20.59 10.45
C HIS A 578 -40.57 -19.61 10.90
N ASN A 579 -40.39 -18.91 12.03
CA ASN A 579 -41.38 -17.95 12.53
C ASN A 579 -41.44 -16.64 11.73
N THR A 580 -40.42 -16.31 10.93
CA THR A 580 -40.43 -15.11 10.07
C THR A 580 -41.36 -15.23 8.88
N ASP A 581 -41.75 -16.45 8.51
CA ASP A 581 -42.66 -16.69 7.41
C ASP A 581 -44.08 -16.68 8.02
N ASP A 582 -44.70 -15.50 8.09
CA ASP A 582 -46.01 -15.16 8.70
C ASP A 582 -47.24 -15.93 8.13
N ASP A 583 -47.03 -17.08 7.48
CA ASP A 583 -48.10 -17.98 7.06
C ASP A 583 -48.58 -18.77 8.28
N ALA A 584 -49.33 -18.09 9.15
CA ALA A 584 -49.91 -18.56 10.41
C ALA A 584 -51.00 -19.65 10.25
N GLY A 585 -50.88 -20.48 9.20
CA GLY A 585 -51.98 -21.22 8.61
C GLY A 585 -51.92 -22.74 8.65
N ASP A 586 -50.92 -23.43 9.22
CA ASP A 586 -51.00 -24.89 9.45
C ASP A 586 -49.91 -25.47 10.38
N THR A 587 -49.91 -25.11 11.68
CA THR A 587 -48.84 -25.41 12.65
C THR A 587 -48.89 -26.79 13.30
N THR A 588 -49.08 -27.90 12.58
CA THR A 588 -49.14 -29.21 13.28
C THR A 588 -48.33 -30.40 12.78
N ASN A 589 -47.56 -30.36 11.67
CA ASN A 589 -46.81 -31.57 11.29
C ASN A 589 -45.50 -31.42 10.47
N THR A 590 -44.90 -30.24 10.36
CA THR A 590 -43.67 -30.05 9.55
C THR A 590 -42.34 -30.05 10.35
N ASP A 591 -42.39 -30.15 11.68
CA ASP A 591 -41.26 -29.93 12.60
C ASP A 591 -40.09 -30.94 12.56
N ALA A 592 -40.14 -31.98 11.72
CA ALA A 592 -39.12 -33.04 11.70
C ALA A 592 -38.30 -33.15 10.41
N ALA A 593 -38.69 -32.50 9.30
CA ALA A 593 -38.18 -32.89 7.99
C ALA A 593 -36.92 -32.13 7.51
N THR A 594 -36.73 -30.87 7.90
CA THR A 594 -35.59 -30.07 7.39
C THR A 594 -34.41 -30.11 8.37
N THR A 595 -33.37 -30.83 7.99
CA THR A 595 -32.07 -30.88 8.71
C THR A 595 -31.11 -29.77 8.27
N GLU A 596 -31.56 -28.90 7.38
CA GLU A 596 -30.75 -27.93 6.65
C GLU A 596 -31.45 -26.57 6.66
N LEU A 597 -30.65 -25.51 6.70
CA LEU A 597 -31.11 -24.12 6.59
C LEU A 597 -30.27 -23.41 5.53
N SER A 598 -30.87 -22.49 4.76
CA SER A 598 -30.09 -21.63 3.87
C SER A 598 -29.16 -20.72 4.67
N LEU A 599 -28.01 -20.36 4.08
CA LEU A 599 -27.06 -19.46 4.72
C LEU A 599 -27.67 -18.06 4.91
N SER A 600 -28.55 -17.60 4.02
CA SER A 600 -29.27 -16.33 4.17
C SER A 600 -30.16 -16.29 5.41
N LYS A 601 -30.96 -17.35 5.66
CA LYS A 601 -31.81 -17.45 6.85
C LYS A 601 -30.97 -17.53 8.14
N LEU A 602 -29.79 -18.17 8.11
CA LEU A 602 -28.85 -18.14 9.23
C LEU A 602 -28.37 -16.72 9.53
N LEU A 603 -28.01 -15.96 8.49
CA LEU A 603 -27.57 -14.58 8.64
C LEU A 603 -28.70 -13.67 9.14
N GLU A 604 -29.93 -13.88 8.67
CA GLU A 604 -31.12 -13.16 9.15
C GLU A 604 -31.31 -13.36 10.66
N VAL A 605 -31.32 -14.62 11.12
CA VAL A 605 -31.41 -14.94 12.56
C VAL A 605 -30.23 -14.36 13.35
N GLY A 606 -29.02 -14.45 12.80
CA GLY A 606 -27.80 -13.91 13.41
C GLY A 606 -27.82 -12.39 13.53
N SER A 607 -28.32 -11.69 12.52
CA SER A 607 -28.49 -10.23 12.52
C SER A 607 -29.58 -9.78 13.49
N GLY A 608 -30.61 -10.61 13.72
CA GLY A 608 -31.68 -10.31 14.67
C GLY A 608 -31.34 -10.59 16.14
N SER A 609 -30.22 -11.25 16.46
CA SER A 609 -29.95 -11.73 17.81
C SER A 609 -28.48 -11.82 18.19
N SER A 610 -28.05 -10.98 19.14
CA SER A 610 -26.68 -11.01 19.68
C SER A 610 -26.29 -12.39 20.27
N SER A 611 -27.18 -13.04 21.01
CA SER A 611 -26.89 -14.36 21.62
C SER A 611 -26.70 -15.52 20.64
N LEU A 612 -27.09 -15.35 19.37
CA LEU A 612 -26.96 -16.36 18.32
C LEU A 612 -25.99 -15.91 17.22
N SER A 613 -25.65 -14.62 17.15
CA SER A 613 -24.90 -14.02 16.05
C SER A 613 -23.54 -14.67 15.83
N SER A 614 -22.75 -14.87 16.89
CA SER A 614 -21.40 -15.46 16.77
C SER A 614 -21.41 -16.91 16.28
N GLY A 615 -22.41 -17.69 16.69
CA GLY A 615 -22.56 -19.08 16.24
C GLY A 615 -23.08 -19.17 14.80
N CYS A 616 -24.04 -18.31 14.43
CA CYS A 616 -24.55 -18.20 13.06
C CYS A 616 -23.43 -17.74 12.11
N TYR A 617 -22.71 -16.67 12.47
CA TYR A 617 -21.52 -16.18 11.76
C TYR A 617 -20.50 -17.29 11.55
N SER A 618 -20.09 -17.97 12.63
CA SER A 618 -19.05 -19.01 12.55
C SER A 618 -19.47 -20.16 11.64
N THR A 619 -20.76 -20.53 11.66
CA THR A 619 -21.32 -21.57 10.79
C THR A 619 -21.27 -21.12 9.32
N VAL A 620 -21.71 -19.90 9.03
CA VAL A 620 -21.74 -19.36 7.65
C VAL A 620 -20.33 -19.23 7.09
N ILE A 621 -19.39 -18.65 7.84
CA ILE A 621 -17.99 -18.53 7.40
C ILE A 621 -17.37 -19.91 7.18
N SER A 622 -17.60 -20.86 8.08
CA SER A 622 -17.12 -22.23 7.90
C SER A 622 -17.68 -22.88 6.64
N ALA A 623 -18.97 -22.71 6.35
CA ALA A 623 -19.58 -23.19 5.12
C ALA A 623 -18.96 -22.51 3.88
N LEU A 624 -18.77 -21.19 3.91
CA LEU A 624 -18.20 -20.41 2.80
C LEU A 624 -16.73 -20.74 2.52
N MET A 625 -15.93 -21.01 3.55
CA MET A 625 -14.54 -21.44 3.40
C MET A 625 -14.43 -22.87 2.86
N ASN A 626 -15.46 -23.71 3.07
CA ASN A 626 -15.45 -25.14 2.73
C ASN A 626 -16.27 -25.52 1.48
N GLN A 627 -16.97 -24.58 0.85
CA GLN A 627 -17.75 -24.80 -0.37
C GLN A 627 -16.92 -24.60 -1.65
N ARG A 628 -17.46 -25.06 -2.78
CA ARG A 628 -16.85 -24.98 -4.12
C ARG A 628 -17.83 -24.51 -5.20
N ASP A 629 -18.96 -23.93 -4.80
CA ASP A 629 -20.04 -23.49 -5.68
C ASP A 629 -19.81 -22.07 -6.21
N LYS A 630 -19.25 -21.19 -5.39
CA LYS A 630 -18.81 -19.84 -5.78
C LYS A 630 -17.48 -19.46 -5.13
N PRO A 631 -16.62 -18.68 -5.79
CA PRO A 631 -15.39 -18.20 -5.14
C PRO A 631 -15.73 -17.26 -3.97
N PHE A 632 -15.16 -17.53 -2.80
CA PHE A 632 -15.30 -16.68 -1.61
C PHE A 632 -14.04 -15.81 -1.46
N THR A 633 -14.18 -14.49 -1.42
CA THR A 633 -13.05 -13.56 -1.31
C THR A 633 -13.14 -12.76 -0.03
N VAL A 634 -12.10 -12.84 0.79
CA VAL A 634 -11.98 -12.08 2.03
C VAL A 634 -10.95 -10.99 1.80
N VAL A 635 -11.33 -9.74 2.08
CA VAL A 635 -10.45 -8.59 1.99
C VAL A 635 -10.38 -7.91 3.35
N MET A 636 -9.17 -7.78 3.92
CA MET A 636 -8.95 -7.16 5.22
C MET A 636 -7.97 -6.00 5.09
N ASP A 637 -8.40 -4.80 5.45
CA ASP A 637 -7.51 -3.66 5.58
C ASP A 637 -6.97 -3.56 7.02
N GLU A 638 -5.88 -2.83 7.19
CA GLU A 638 -5.18 -2.62 8.47
C GLU A 638 -4.88 -3.94 9.22
N PHE A 639 -4.47 -4.98 8.49
CA PHE A 639 -4.27 -6.32 9.01
C PHE A 639 -3.19 -6.43 10.11
N ASN A 640 -2.24 -5.50 10.15
CA ASN A 640 -1.26 -5.42 11.23
C ASN A 640 -1.87 -4.96 12.57
N CYS A 641 -3.02 -4.26 12.56
CA CYS A 641 -3.73 -3.92 13.79
C CYS A 641 -4.07 -5.18 14.60
N TYR A 642 -4.34 -6.31 13.94
CA TYR A 642 -4.73 -7.54 14.61
C TYR A 642 -3.61 -8.20 15.44
N TYR A 643 -2.36 -7.77 15.25
CA TYR A 643 -1.16 -8.28 15.94
C TYR A 643 -0.65 -7.34 17.03
N ASP A 644 -1.27 -6.18 17.18
CA ASP A 644 -0.95 -5.25 18.25
C ASP A 644 -1.58 -5.69 19.59
N HIS A 645 -1.37 -4.89 20.63
CA HIS A 645 -2.05 -5.06 21.91
C HIS A 645 -3.58 -5.09 21.70
N GLY A 646 -4.22 -6.17 22.16
CA GLY A 646 -5.67 -6.31 22.10
C GLY A 646 -6.37 -5.38 23.08
N HIS A 647 -7.62 -5.02 22.79
CA HIS A 647 -8.48 -4.24 23.70
C HIS A 647 -9.56 -5.09 24.38
N TYR A 648 -9.50 -6.41 24.22
CA TYR A 648 -10.48 -7.34 24.76
C TYR A 648 -9.91 -8.04 25.98
N PHE A 649 -10.59 -7.96 27.11
CA PHE A 649 -10.17 -8.59 28.35
C PHE A 649 -11.33 -9.38 28.96
N HIS A 650 -11.03 -10.53 29.55
CA HIS A 650 -12.02 -11.36 30.23
C HIS A 650 -11.37 -12.19 31.32
N MET A 651 -12.05 -12.38 32.47
CA MET A 651 -11.48 -13.08 33.62
C MET A 651 -11.15 -14.55 33.32
N ASP A 652 -11.94 -15.21 32.48
CA ASP A 652 -11.67 -16.60 32.04
C ASP A 652 -10.36 -16.75 31.24
N TYR A 653 -9.85 -15.66 30.65
CA TYR A 653 -8.58 -15.68 29.93
C TYR A 653 -7.42 -15.39 30.88
N ASP A 654 -7.56 -14.35 31.69
CA ASP A 654 -6.63 -13.94 32.71
C ASP A 654 -7.42 -13.48 33.93
N GLU A 655 -7.28 -14.19 35.04
CA GLU A 655 -8.03 -13.95 36.29
C GLU A 655 -7.85 -12.51 36.78
N HIS A 656 -6.68 -11.92 36.54
CA HIS A 656 -6.38 -10.55 36.92
C HIS A 656 -6.69 -9.51 35.84
N VAL A 657 -7.16 -9.94 34.66
CA VAL A 657 -7.59 -9.06 33.56
C VAL A 657 -6.46 -8.09 33.13
N ARG A 658 -5.20 -8.53 33.26
CA ARG A 658 -4.00 -7.76 32.90
C ARG A 658 -3.60 -8.00 31.46
N LYS A 659 -3.88 -9.19 30.94
CA LYS A 659 -3.58 -9.59 29.57
C LYS A 659 -4.80 -9.49 28.67
N ALA A 660 -4.63 -8.82 27.55
CA ALA A 660 -5.63 -8.80 26.49
C ALA A 660 -5.71 -10.17 25.80
N ILE A 661 -6.92 -10.57 25.42
CA ILE A 661 -7.21 -11.77 24.65
C ILE A 661 -6.59 -11.60 23.25
N PRO A 662 -5.69 -12.50 22.83
CA PRO A 662 -5.16 -12.53 21.47
C PRO A 662 -6.27 -12.67 20.43
N LEU A 663 -6.19 -11.94 19.32
CA LEU A 663 -7.28 -11.93 18.33
C LEU A 663 -7.43 -13.26 17.59
N ASN A 664 -6.39 -14.10 17.53
CA ASN A 664 -6.50 -15.48 17.04
C ASN A 664 -7.33 -16.41 17.97
N LYS A 665 -7.69 -15.95 19.18
CA LYS A 665 -8.64 -16.61 20.10
C LYS A 665 -10.05 -16.03 20.02
N ILE A 666 -10.29 -15.03 19.18
CA ILE A 666 -11.61 -14.45 18.98
C ILE A 666 -12.27 -15.07 17.75
N THR A 667 -13.49 -15.58 17.90
CA THR A 667 -14.19 -16.39 16.90
C THR A 667 -14.43 -15.66 15.58
N VAL A 668 -14.59 -14.33 15.62
CA VAL A 668 -14.77 -13.51 14.41
C VAL A 668 -13.49 -13.48 13.55
N PHE A 669 -12.32 -13.30 14.18
CA PHE A 669 -11.07 -13.10 13.45
C PHE A 669 -10.30 -14.40 13.20
N LYS A 670 -10.46 -15.39 14.08
CA LYS A 670 -9.72 -16.66 14.04
C LYS A 670 -9.69 -17.32 12.65
N PRO A 671 -10.81 -17.48 11.92
CA PRO A 671 -10.78 -18.17 10.62
C PRO A 671 -9.84 -17.50 9.61
N PHE A 672 -9.78 -16.17 9.59
CA PHE A 672 -8.96 -15.42 8.64
C PHE A 672 -7.49 -15.35 9.07
N ILE A 673 -7.22 -15.19 10.37
CA ILE A 673 -5.84 -15.21 10.90
C ILE A 673 -5.23 -16.60 10.70
N ASP A 674 -5.97 -17.67 11.01
CA ASP A 674 -5.50 -19.04 10.81
C ASP A 674 -5.28 -19.35 9.32
N ALA A 675 -6.15 -18.86 8.43
CA ALA A 675 -6.02 -19.06 6.98
C ALA A 675 -4.80 -18.35 6.38
N MET A 676 -4.51 -17.10 6.83
CA MET A 676 -3.25 -16.44 6.48
C MET A 676 -2.07 -17.19 7.06
N GLY A 677 -2.18 -17.68 8.30
CA GLY A 677 -1.17 -18.49 8.96
C GLY A 677 0.08 -17.70 9.34
N LEU A 678 0.00 -16.38 9.44
CA LEU A 678 1.13 -15.50 9.77
C LEU A 678 1.29 -15.37 11.28
N TYR A 679 2.47 -15.74 11.79
CA TYR A 679 2.85 -15.66 13.20
C TYR A 679 4.21 -14.97 13.29
N PRO A 680 4.26 -13.63 13.45
CA PRO A 680 5.51 -12.89 13.54
C PRO A 680 6.26 -13.22 14.83
N SER A 681 7.59 -13.05 14.82
CA SER A 681 8.44 -13.21 16.01
C SER A 681 8.19 -12.14 17.07
N GLU A 682 7.78 -10.95 16.62
CA GLU A 682 7.39 -9.83 17.48
C GLU A 682 5.92 -9.48 17.23
N ALA A 683 5.13 -9.55 18.29
CA ALA A 683 3.72 -9.12 18.31
C ALA A 683 3.44 -8.39 19.62
N GLY A 684 2.45 -7.50 19.61
CA GLY A 684 1.96 -6.84 20.83
C GLY A 684 1.14 -7.79 21.73
N ASN A 685 0.82 -8.98 21.26
CA ASN A 685 -0.01 -9.94 21.96
C ASN A 685 0.64 -11.34 21.97
N ASP A 686 0.12 -12.20 22.86
CA ASP A 686 0.53 -13.60 22.96
C ASP A 686 -0.02 -14.44 21.76
N ILE A 687 -0.02 -13.90 20.53
CA ILE A 687 -0.35 -14.65 19.31
C ILE A 687 0.81 -15.61 19.04
N THR A 688 0.58 -16.88 19.34
CA THR A 688 1.50 -17.97 19.02
C THR A 688 0.85 -18.94 18.04
N SER A 689 1.66 -19.81 17.45
CA SER A 689 1.18 -20.97 16.69
C SER A 689 0.44 -22.00 17.55
N ASP A 690 0.51 -21.88 18.88
CA ASP A 690 -0.09 -22.83 19.82
C ASP A 690 -1.61 -22.60 19.88
N GLY A 691 -2.34 -23.43 19.14
CA GLY A 691 -3.79 -23.29 18.94
C GLY A 691 -4.18 -22.73 17.57
N ALA A 692 -3.21 -22.52 16.69
CA ALA A 692 -3.46 -22.41 15.26
C ALA A 692 -4.15 -23.68 14.77
N THR A 693 -5.20 -23.53 13.97
CA THR A 693 -5.72 -24.67 13.21
C THR A 693 -4.64 -25.12 12.21
N GLU A 694 -4.51 -26.43 11.99
CA GLU A 694 -3.60 -26.96 10.98
C GLU A 694 -3.83 -26.24 9.65
N GLN A 695 -2.76 -25.73 9.03
CA GLN A 695 -2.89 -24.87 7.85
C GLN A 695 -3.73 -25.53 6.74
N SER A 696 -3.58 -26.84 6.54
CA SER A 696 -4.37 -27.61 5.57
C SER A 696 -5.88 -27.57 5.82
N GLN A 697 -6.30 -27.44 7.08
CA GLN A 697 -7.71 -27.36 7.49
C GLN A 697 -8.21 -25.92 7.53
N ALA A 698 -7.33 -24.95 7.78
CA ALA A 698 -7.66 -23.53 7.82
C ALA A 698 -7.79 -22.90 6.43
N LEU A 699 -7.18 -23.52 5.41
CA LEU A 699 -7.22 -23.04 4.04
C LEU A 699 -8.64 -23.08 3.46
N MET A 700 -9.00 -21.98 2.80
CA MET A 700 -10.20 -21.92 1.99
C MET A 700 -10.08 -22.89 0.82
N LYS A 701 -11.16 -23.62 0.51
CA LYS A 701 -11.16 -24.55 -0.63
C LYS A 701 -11.23 -23.84 -1.97
N TRP A 702 -11.95 -22.71 -2.06
CA TRP A 702 -12.05 -21.94 -3.30
C TRP A 702 -12.21 -20.44 -3.05
N GLY A 703 -11.27 -19.64 -3.57
CA GLY A 703 -11.39 -18.17 -3.58
C GLY A 703 -10.09 -17.43 -3.26
N SER A 704 -10.13 -16.42 -2.39
CA SER A 704 -8.92 -15.66 -2.04
C SER A 704 -9.01 -14.95 -0.69
N LEU A 705 -7.86 -14.73 -0.06
CA LEU A 705 -7.68 -13.95 1.15
C LEU A 705 -6.63 -12.88 0.89
N ILE A 706 -7.07 -11.63 0.83
CA ILE A 706 -6.25 -10.45 0.52
C ILE A 706 -6.21 -9.58 1.77
N VAL A 707 -5.03 -9.39 2.33
CA VAL A 707 -4.86 -8.58 3.53
C VAL A 707 -3.86 -7.46 3.26
N ALA A 708 -4.09 -6.25 3.77
CA ALA A 708 -3.15 -5.15 3.67
C ALA A 708 -2.71 -4.63 5.03
N THR A 709 -1.46 -4.19 5.15
CA THR A 709 -0.99 -3.49 6.35
C THR A 709 -1.42 -2.03 6.35
N SER A 710 -1.29 -1.34 7.48
CA SER A 710 -1.46 0.11 7.62
C SER A 710 -0.30 0.74 8.38
N GLU A 711 0.07 1.96 8.02
CA GLU A 711 1.11 2.76 8.68
C GLU A 711 0.56 4.09 9.23
N SER A 712 -0.75 4.32 9.13
CA SER A 712 -1.40 5.57 9.57
C SER A 712 -1.79 5.57 11.04
N ARG A 713 -1.71 4.42 11.74
CA ARG A 713 -2.19 4.22 13.10
C ARG A 713 -1.06 3.94 14.07
N ALA A 714 -1.37 4.03 15.36
CA ALA A 714 -0.48 3.74 16.49
C ALA A 714 -0.11 2.25 16.62
N VAL A 715 0.08 1.53 15.51
CA VAL A 715 0.70 0.20 15.52
C VAL A 715 2.20 0.42 15.45
N ARG A 716 2.96 -0.22 16.36
CA ARG A 716 4.42 -0.12 16.35
C ARG A 716 4.97 -0.61 15.00
N ARG A 717 5.91 0.14 14.44
CA ARG A 717 6.53 -0.17 13.15
C ARG A 717 7.23 -1.53 13.16
N SER A 718 7.84 -1.91 14.29
CA SER A 718 8.49 -3.22 14.47
C SER A 718 7.53 -4.38 14.23
N PHE A 719 6.28 -4.31 14.73
CA PHE A 719 5.27 -5.34 14.49
C PHE A 719 4.93 -5.49 13.00
N THR A 720 4.81 -4.36 12.30
CA THR A 720 4.53 -4.36 10.86
C THR A 720 5.71 -4.95 10.06
N GLN A 721 6.95 -4.68 10.49
CA GLN A 721 8.15 -5.25 9.90
C GLN A 721 8.23 -6.76 10.14
N ALA A 722 8.08 -7.22 11.38
CA ALA A 722 8.10 -8.64 11.74
C ALA A 722 7.00 -9.43 11.00
N LEU A 723 5.81 -8.84 10.86
CA LEU A 723 4.71 -9.44 10.08
C LEU A 723 5.04 -9.53 8.58
N THR A 724 5.67 -8.49 8.03
CA THR A 724 6.13 -8.47 6.63
C THR A 724 7.23 -9.50 6.39
N GLU A 725 8.16 -9.67 7.32
CA GLU A 725 9.21 -10.68 7.27
C GLU A 725 8.63 -12.10 7.34
N SER A 726 7.66 -12.33 8.23
CA SER A 726 6.91 -13.59 8.31
C SER A 726 6.21 -13.91 6.98
N ALA A 727 5.54 -12.93 6.38
CA ALA A 727 4.88 -13.10 5.08
C ALA A 727 5.88 -13.39 3.94
N ARG A 728 7.04 -12.73 3.93
CA ARG A 728 8.11 -13.00 2.96
C ARG A 728 8.74 -14.37 3.16
N ALA A 729 8.92 -14.82 4.40
CA ALA A 729 9.40 -16.17 4.69
C ALA A 729 8.41 -17.23 4.15
N GLN A 730 7.11 -17.02 4.35
CA GLN A 730 6.07 -17.89 3.80
C GLN A 730 5.92 -17.81 2.28
N SER A 731 6.29 -16.70 1.65
CA SER A 731 6.29 -16.60 0.18
C SER A 731 7.27 -17.57 -0.49
N GLN A 732 8.26 -18.07 0.26
CA GLN A 732 9.24 -19.06 -0.20
C GLN A 732 8.75 -20.50 0.01
N ASP A 733 7.61 -20.71 0.68
CA ASP A 733 7.04 -22.04 0.87
C ASP A 733 6.33 -22.50 -0.42
N GLU A 734 6.76 -23.63 -0.96
CA GLU A 734 6.19 -24.21 -2.18
C GLU A 734 4.76 -24.74 -1.99
N LYS A 735 4.38 -25.13 -0.77
CA LYS A 735 3.07 -25.79 -0.54
C LYS A 735 1.92 -24.79 -0.46
N HIS A 736 2.13 -23.70 0.25
CA HIS A 736 1.09 -22.71 0.55
C HIS A 736 1.65 -21.29 0.43
N PRO A 737 2.07 -20.87 -0.78
CA PRO A 737 2.76 -19.61 -0.96
C PRO A 737 1.84 -18.43 -0.60
N THR A 738 2.32 -17.57 0.31
CA THR A 738 1.73 -16.26 0.55
C THR A 738 2.37 -15.26 -0.41
N HIS A 739 1.57 -14.66 -1.30
CA HIS A 739 2.08 -13.68 -2.27
C HIS A 739 2.20 -12.30 -1.63
N VAL A 740 3.43 -11.81 -1.48
CA VAL A 740 3.68 -10.46 -0.96
C VAL A 740 3.71 -9.47 -2.10
N VAL A 741 2.79 -8.50 -2.10
CA VAL A 741 2.69 -7.46 -3.13
C VAL A 741 2.95 -6.09 -2.51
N ASP A 742 3.94 -5.37 -3.05
CA ASP A 742 4.29 -4.03 -2.59
C ASP A 742 3.53 -2.97 -3.41
N ILE A 743 2.64 -2.22 -2.79
CA ILE A 743 2.05 -1.00 -3.36
C ILE A 743 3.04 0.13 -3.17
N ARG A 744 3.48 0.68 -4.30
CA ARG A 744 4.53 1.70 -4.36
C ARG A 744 3.96 3.08 -4.57
N ARG A 745 4.81 4.10 -4.48
CA ARG A 745 4.47 5.48 -4.86
C ARG A 745 4.05 5.54 -6.34
N PHE A 746 3.32 6.58 -6.70
CA PHE A 746 2.97 6.86 -8.08
C PHE A 746 4.24 7.09 -8.92
N SER A 747 4.22 6.55 -10.13
CA SER A 747 5.10 6.94 -11.22
C SER A 747 4.75 8.34 -11.70
N ASP A 748 5.68 8.95 -12.43
CA ASP A 748 5.53 10.27 -13.01
C ASP A 748 4.24 10.41 -13.84
N ILE A 749 3.92 9.36 -14.60
CA ILE A 749 2.71 9.28 -15.42
C ILE A 749 1.47 9.11 -14.55
N GLU A 750 1.52 8.26 -13.50
CA GLU A 750 0.41 8.12 -12.54
C GLU A 750 0.13 9.45 -11.81
N VAL A 751 1.16 10.19 -11.35
CA VAL A 751 0.98 11.50 -10.70
C VAL A 751 0.29 12.49 -11.64
N GLN A 752 0.72 12.54 -12.89
CA GLN A 752 0.10 13.42 -13.88
C GLN A 752 -1.39 13.06 -14.10
N HIS A 753 -1.72 11.78 -14.23
CA HIS A 753 -3.09 11.35 -14.50
C HIS A 753 -4.01 11.47 -13.28
N ILE A 754 -3.51 11.31 -12.05
CA ILE A 754 -4.33 11.54 -10.86
C ILE A 754 -4.63 13.03 -10.70
N LEU A 755 -3.70 13.93 -11.01
CA LEU A 755 -3.95 15.38 -11.03
C LEU A 755 -4.96 15.77 -12.11
N TYR A 756 -4.86 15.21 -13.31
CA TYR A 756 -5.91 15.38 -14.33
C TYR A 756 -7.26 14.84 -13.86
N ASN A 757 -7.28 13.74 -13.11
CA ASN A 757 -8.53 13.25 -12.56
C ASN A 757 -9.10 14.19 -11.49
N PHE A 758 -8.25 14.73 -10.59
CA PHE A 758 -8.66 15.72 -9.60
C PHE A 758 -9.29 16.95 -10.26
N GLU A 759 -8.72 17.42 -11.37
CA GLU A 759 -9.30 18.50 -12.17
C GLU A 759 -10.69 18.15 -12.72
N ILE A 760 -10.83 16.96 -13.34
CA ILE A 760 -12.09 16.48 -13.93
C ILE A 760 -13.17 16.22 -12.89
N THR A 761 -12.80 15.91 -11.65
CA THR A 761 -13.75 15.68 -10.57
C THR A 761 -13.94 16.91 -9.67
N GLY A 762 -13.17 17.97 -9.89
CA GLY A 762 -13.20 19.19 -9.08
C GLY A 762 -12.75 18.95 -7.64
N ILE A 763 -11.60 18.30 -7.47
CA ILE A 763 -10.93 18.11 -6.18
C ILE A 763 -9.80 19.13 -6.04
N GLY A 764 -9.77 19.81 -4.90
CA GLY A 764 -8.75 20.81 -4.61
C GLY A 764 -8.99 22.16 -5.28
N ARG A 765 -8.29 23.17 -4.80
CA ARG A 765 -8.23 24.51 -5.41
C ARG A 765 -6.99 24.63 -6.29
N LEU A 766 -6.75 23.60 -7.11
CA LEU A 766 -5.67 23.65 -8.08
C LEU A 766 -5.91 24.87 -8.97
N ARG A 767 -4.91 25.77 -9.04
CA ARG A 767 -4.97 27.01 -9.83
C ARG A 767 -4.83 26.62 -11.29
N PHE A 768 -5.87 26.04 -11.85
CA PHE A 768 -5.92 25.76 -13.26
C PHE A 768 -6.24 27.07 -13.97
N ASP A 769 -5.28 27.54 -14.76
CA ASP A 769 -5.53 28.54 -15.78
C ASP A 769 -6.82 28.15 -16.52
N ARG A 770 -7.87 28.96 -16.34
CA ARG A 770 -9.22 28.65 -16.83
C ARG A 770 -9.17 28.41 -18.34
N GLY A 771 -9.53 27.21 -18.82
CA GLY A 771 -9.79 26.93 -20.24
C GLY A 771 -8.75 26.07 -20.97
N ASP A 772 -8.24 26.57 -22.11
CA ASP A 772 -7.44 25.79 -23.10
C ASP A 772 -6.00 25.47 -22.65
N THR A 773 -5.57 26.02 -21.52
CA THR A 773 -4.20 25.93 -20.99
C THR A 773 -3.97 24.61 -20.26
N ALA A 774 -3.08 23.79 -20.81
CA ALA A 774 -2.69 22.53 -20.19
C ALA A 774 -2.09 22.75 -18.79
N LEU A 775 -2.44 21.86 -17.84
CA LEU A 775 -1.85 21.80 -16.50
C LEU A 775 -0.32 21.99 -16.57
N ASN A 776 0.19 23.00 -15.85
CA ASN A 776 1.57 23.44 -15.95
C ASN A 776 2.52 22.29 -15.57
N PRO A 777 3.42 21.86 -16.48
CA PRO A 777 4.39 20.80 -16.18
C PRO A 777 5.25 21.08 -14.94
N GLU A 778 5.55 22.36 -14.65
CA GLU A 778 6.33 22.76 -13.47
C GLU A 778 5.54 22.57 -12.18
N GLU A 779 4.23 22.85 -12.20
CA GLU A 779 3.35 22.61 -11.05
C GLU A 779 3.19 21.11 -10.78
N VAL A 780 3.02 20.29 -11.82
CA VAL A 780 3.00 18.82 -11.69
C VAL A 780 4.29 18.32 -11.04
N GLU A 781 5.43 18.82 -11.49
CA GLU A 781 6.73 18.45 -10.96
C GLU A 781 6.90 18.89 -9.50
N TYR A 782 6.42 20.10 -9.17
CA TYR A 782 6.41 20.63 -7.82
C TYR A 782 5.55 19.78 -6.88
N LEU A 783 4.28 19.52 -7.24
CA LEU A 783 3.36 18.69 -6.46
C LEU A 783 3.90 17.26 -6.30
N ARG A 784 4.53 16.72 -7.34
CA ARG A 784 5.22 15.42 -7.27
C ARG A 784 6.37 15.45 -6.26
N MET A 785 7.17 16.50 -6.26
CA MET A 785 8.31 16.66 -5.36
C MET A 785 7.87 16.78 -3.90
N VAL A 786 6.90 17.66 -3.62
CA VAL A 786 6.37 17.90 -2.28
C VAL A 786 5.68 16.66 -1.72
N SER A 787 4.87 15.97 -2.53
CA SER A 787 4.19 14.74 -2.11
C SER A 787 5.10 13.51 -2.06
N GLY A 788 6.28 13.57 -2.67
CA GLY A 788 7.13 12.40 -2.93
C GLY A 788 6.47 11.33 -3.83
N GLY A 789 5.41 11.69 -4.55
CA GLY A 789 4.58 10.78 -5.34
C GLY A 789 3.68 9.86 -4.50
N LEU A 790 3.41 10.20 -3.24
CA LEU A 790 2.50 9.46 -2.37
C LEU A 790 1.08 9.99 -2.54
N GLY A 791 0.08 9.11 -2.63
CA GLY A 791 -1.30 9.52 -2.93
C GLY A 791 -1.92 10.46 -1.90
N GLN A 792 -1.82 10.15 -0.60
CA GLN A 792 -2.38 11.03 0.43
C GLN A 792 -1.66 12.39 0.49
N PRO A 793 -0.32 12.48 0.63
CA PRO A 793 0.37 13.76 0.58
C PRO A 793 0.15 14.55 -0.71
N LEU A 794 -0.09 13.87 -1.84
CA LEU A 794 -0.43 14.53 -3.09
C LEU A 794 -1.82 15.16 -3.03
N LEU A 795 -2.82 14.44 -2.53
CA LEU A 795 -4.15 14.99 -2.28
C LEU A 795 -4.07 16.17 -1.29
N ASP A 796 -3.37 15.99 -0.17
CA ASP A 796 -3.20 17.04 0.85
C ASP A 796 -2.54 18.30 0.24
N ALA A 797 -1.50 18.13 -0.58
CA ALA A 797 -0.83 19.23 -1.28
C ALA A 797 -1.73 19.96 -2.29
N CYS A 798 -2.75 19.31 -2.83
CA CYS A 798 -3.75 19.93 -3.71
C CYS A 798 -4.85 20.67 -2.93
N MET A 799 -4.99 20.37 -1.63
CA MET A 799 -6.04 20.91 -0.76
C MET A 799 -5.56 22.08 0.10
N ILE A 800 -4.28 22.13 0.47
CA ILE A 800 -3.74 23.20 1.32
C ILE A 800 -3.74 24.53 0.53
N PRO A 801 -4.48 25.55 0.98
CA PRO A 801 -4.42 26.87 0.39
C PRO A 801 -3.04 27.50 0.70
N TYR A 802 -2.33 27.91 -0.36
CA TYR A 802 -1.24 28.86 -0.26
C TYR A 802 -1.76 30.27 0.00
#